data_AF-A0A218KNF1-F1
#
_entry.id   AF-A0A218KNF1-F1
#
_cell.length_a   1.000
_cell.length_b   1.000
_cell.length_c   1.000
_cell.angle_alpha   90.00
_cell.angle_beta   90.00
_cell.angle_gamma   90.00
#
_symmetry.space_group_name_H-M   'P 1'
#
loop_
_entity.id
_entity.type
_entity.pdbx_description
1 polymer ?
#
loop_
_entity_poly.entity_id
_entity_poly.type
_entity_poly.pdbx_seq_one_letter_code
_entity_poly.pdbx_strand_id
1 'polypeptide(L)'
;MQLNFNSSFLDLYARDGLIKLDEIFLNYIKSCDEDLFYSLIEKREKAAPSSLSSQILSKVSSRCVTLESSQMTDSQLIIDLSYLLDEFIAKLFNIEKEIEELKKKHNDFAAVYKCKRLFVQRYALKKYADVASIDIDYVTNKLSHFLTLPITEQNFAKQVIHWFEDKENHKEEVELAAQYAAWRVKNENLSVIPVLDTGIQKQKMTSILFSTHKKIDHENLIPLSKKEVNGIEVLCSNEIKRRYGFDLTSEKPSLEKALDNAHYCIFCHKQNKDSCSKGLLDKSVSFQRVTLESREKEWIPVSSTGMTTGCAGMTKECTQMTGGYTEITDGCARSTLNNDNIFKKSPLNVELHGCPLEQKISEMNMVKSEGYSIASLAIVMIDNPLCAATGHRICNDCMNSCIYQKQEPVNVPMIETRTLDDVLSLPYGFEIYSLLSRWNPLNFQRPLPKENTGKNVLIVGQGPAGFNLAHHLLSDGHNVVAIDGLKIEPLIDDFQPIKNFQYEKLSERTAGGFGGVAEYGITSRWDKNYLKIIRLLLERRKNFALYGGIRFGSTITAKGSFNLGFDHIALALGSGKPKTIKIKNMLARGVRMASDFLMSLQLTGALKFDSIANLQVRMPVVVIGAGLTAIDTATEALAYYPMQVEKFLYRYAILVDKHGKNYVEKDWTDEEREIANEFISHAKLIREEYKIAKESGEEPKILELMQNWGGVKVIYRKELKDSPSYRLNSEEVQNALSEGIHFIENLEPVEILTDKYNHTESLKLAGNKSGEVKCIKARSIFIAAGTEPNTVIATEDKEHFKLNKGYFTHLDSSGKEVDQIFSPKMEDKDRILVYKQGNKAISFFGDLHPSYSGSVVKAMASVKNGYPIISQLLSEVNRPFHVIPVLDTGIQEEKNVQIPVSATRMTPVQINEEFFNKIKEQFTAKVIKVQYLTNKVVEIVIKAPLAARNFQPGQFFRLQNFEVNGEKANSTSFAMEGIAVTGTEVDKEKGIISTIVLETGGSSNLCKYLKEGEQIILMGPTGSPTNTN
;
A
#
# COMPACT_ATOMS: atom_id res chain seq x y z
N MET A 1 0.58 30.40 -17.74
CA MET A 1 -0.40 30.68 -16.67
C MET A 1 0.40 31.00 -15.42
N GLN A 2 0.17 32.14 -14.78
CA GLN A 2 0.97 32.60 -13.63
C GLN A 2 0.38 32.06 -12.33
N LEU A 3 1.22 31.47 -11.48
CA LEU A 3 0.89 31.30 -10.06
C LEU A 3 0.96 32.68 -9.40
N ASN A 4 0.34 32.84 -8.23
CA ASN A 4 0.52 34.06 -7.45
C ASN A 4 1.96 34.19 -6.93
N PHE A 5 2.27 35.35 -6.34
CA PHE A 5 3.60 35.66 -5.78
C PHE A 5 4.73 35.61 -6.83
N ASN A 6 4.44 35.97 -8.09
CA ASN A 6 5.39 35.96 -9.21
C ASN A 6 6.11 34.60 -9.41
N SER A 7 5.44 33.49 -9.06
CA SER A 7 5.97 32.14 -9.19
C SER A 7 5.48 31.47 -10.47
N SER A 8 6.24 30.51 -10.98
CA SER A 8 5.85 29.62 -12.07
C SER A 8 5.79 28.16 -11.60
N PHE A 9 5.09 27.30 -12.34
CA PHE A 9 5.12 25.86 -12.05
C PHE A 9 6.55 25.31 -12.11
N LEU A 10 7.41 25.83 -13.00
CA LEU A 10 8.81 25.40 -13.08
C LEU A 10 9.57 25.69 -11.78
N ASP A 11 9.28 26.82 -11.12
CA ASP A 11 9.88 27.17 -9.83
C ASP A 11 9.52 26.15 -8.75
N LEU A 12 8.30 25.59 -8.79
CA LEU A 12 7.87 24.53 -7.85
C LEU A 12 8.64 23.21 -8.05
N TYR A 13 9.33 23.03 -9.17
CA TYR A 13 10.16 21.85 -9.45
C TYR A 13 11.67 22.09 -9.30
N ALA A 14 12.08 23.34 -9.08
CA ALA A 14 13.48 23.72 -8.88
C ALA A 14 13.73 24.10 -7.42
N ARG A 15 14.87 23.65 -6.86
CA ARG A 15 15.23 23.97 -5.47
C ARG A 15 15.28 25.48 -5.21
N ASP A 16 15.87 26.25 -6.13
CA ASP A 16 15.97 27.71 -5.98
C ASP A 16 14.58 28.39 -5.98
N GLY A 17 13.62 27.83 -6.72
CA GLY A 17 12.23 28.27 -6.68
C GLY A 17 11.57 27.94 -5.35
N LEU A 18 11.80 26.75 -4.80
CA LEU A 18 11.30 26.36 -3.48
C LEU A 18 11.90 27.19 -2.33
N ILE A 19 13.17 27.58 -2.40
CA ILE A 19 13.78 28.50 -1.40
C ILE A 19 13.07 29.85 -1.42
N LYS A 20 12.89 30.44 -2.61
CA LYS A 20 12.16 31.71 -2.75
C LYS A 20 10.73 31.58 -2.22
N LEU A 21 10.06 30.45 -2.49
CA LEU A 21 8.72 30.20 -1.98
C LEU A 21 8.70 30.10 -0.45
N ASP A 22 9.68 29.43 0.17
CA ASP A 22 9.81 29.34 1.62
C ASP A 22 10.04 30.72 2.25
N GLU A 23 10.88 31.57 1.65
CA GLU A 23 11.07 32.97 2.08
C GLU A 23 9.78 33.78 1.99
N ILE A 24 9.02 33.63 0.90
CA ILE A 24 7.71 34.27 0.74
C ILE A 24 6.74 33.80 1.83
N PHE A 25 6.71 32.50 2.11
CA PHE A 25 5.86 31.94 3.16
C PHE A 25 6.26 32.41 4.57
N LEU A 26 7.56 32.50 4.86
CA LEU A 26 8.06 33.04 6.12
C LEU A 26 7.65 34.50 6.32
N ASN A 27 7.73 35.32 5.26
CA ASN A 27 7.23 36.69 5.29
C ASN A 27 5.71 36.76 5.45
N TYR A 28 4.97 35.83 4.83
CA TYR A 28 3.52 35.70 5.00
C TYR A 28 3.16 35.43 6.47
N ILE A 29 3.78 34.41 7.09
CA ILE A 29 3.56 34.11 8.52
C ILE A 29 3.88 35.35 9.35
N LYS A 30 5.04 35.97 9.17
CA LYS A 30 5.44 37.16 9.93
C LYS A 30 4.43 38.30 9.84
N SER A 31 3.75 38.45 8.69
CA SER A 31 2.72 39.47 8.51
C SER A 31 1.38 39.13 9.17
N CYS A 32 1.10 37.83 9.37
CA CYS A 32 -0.14 37.35 9.98
C CYS A 32 -0.02 37.17 11.50
N ASP A 33 1.10 36.59 11.95
CA ASP A 33 1.39 36.24 13.35
C ASP A 33 2.91 36.24 13.57
N GLU A 34 3.41 37.29 14.24
CA GLU A 34 4.84 37.47 14.48
C GLU A 34 5.40 36.44 15.49
N ASP A 35 4.60 36.02 16.47
CA ASP A 35 5.01 35.06 17.51
C ASP A 35 5.15 33.65 16.91
N LEU A 36 4.24 33.28 16.02
CA LEU A 36 4.29 32.01 15.29
C LEU A 36 5.50 31.95 14.35
N PHE A 37 5.84 33.08 13.71
CA PHE A 37 7.06 33.21 12.92
C PHE A 37 8.31 32.95 13.76
N TYR A 38 8.47 33.62 14.90
CA TYR A 38 9.66 33.41 15.75
C TYR A 38 9.73 31.99 16.30
N SER A 39 8.59 31.39 16.66
CA SER A 39 8.50 30.00 17.11
C SER A 39 8.94 29.01 16.03
N LEU A 40 8.55 29.23 14.77
CA LEU A 40 9.00 28.42 13.64
C LEU A 40 10.52 28.54 13.40
N ILE A 41 11.05 29.76 13.42
CA ILE A 41 12.50 30.00 13.24
C ILE A 41 13.29 29.31 14.35
N GLU A 42 12.89 29.47 15.61
CA GLU A 42 13.54 28.82 16.75
C GLU A 42 13.57 27.28 16.60
N LYS A 43 12.47 26.68 16.14
CA LYS A 43 12.41 25.22 15.92
C LYS A 43 13.29 24.76 14.77
N ARG A 44 13.31 25.50 13.66
CA ARG A 44 14.19 25.20 12.53
C ARG A 44 15.67 25.33 12.91
N GLU A 45 16.03 26.34 13.70
CA GLU A 45 17.41 26.52 14.19
C GLU A 45 17.83 25.40 15.15
N LYS A 46 16.95 25.00 16.09
CA LYS A 46 17.20 23.85 16.98
C LYS A 46 17.32 22.52 16.23
N ALA A 47 16.63 22.39 15.10
CA ALA A 47 16.69 21.22 14.24
C ALA A 47 17.90 21.23 13.28
N ALA A 48 18.52 22.39 13.06
CA ALA A 48 19.68 22.50 12.18
C ALA A 48 20.93 21.85 12.82
N PRO A 49 21.80 21.21 12.03
CA PRO A 49 23.08 20.72 12.52
C PRO A 49 23.93 21.85 13.13
N SER A 50 24.64 21.56 14.22
CA SER A 50 25.40 22.51 15.04
C SER A 50 26.47 23.36 14.31
N SER A 51 26.74 23.10 13.03
CA SER A 51 27.70 23.86 12.21
C SER A 51 27.13 25.11 11.54
N LEU A 52 25.81 25.38 11.60
CA LEU A 52 25.16 26.51 10.92
C LEU A 52 24.59 27.59 11.87
N SER A 53 24.79 27.45 13.18
CA SER A 53 24.06 28.18 14.23
C SER A 53 24.62 29.58 14.58
N SER A 54 25.59 30.13 13.86
CA SER A 54 26.33 31.32 14.34
C SER A 54 25.96 32.68 13.70
N GLN A 55 25.05 32.77 12.73
CA GLN A 55 24.80 34.03 12.01
C GLN A 55 23.45 34.75 12.30
N ILE A 56 22.46 34.09 12.91
CA ILE A 56 21.13 34.71 13.15
C ILE A 56 20.94 35.17 14.61
N LEU A 57 21.60 34.52 15.57
CA LEU A 57 21.58 34.87 17.00
C LEU A 57 21.98 36.33 17.29
N SER A 58 22.81 36.96 16.44
CA SER A 58 23.29 38.33 16.70
C SER A 58 22.24 39.42 16.41
N LYS A 59 21.08 39.10 15.83
CA LYS A 59 20.01 40.09 15.56
C LYS A 59 18.70 39.86 16.33
N VAL A 60 18.49 38.67 16.91
CA VAL A 60 17.27 38.33 17.67
C VAL A 60 17.45 38.55 19.19
N SER A 61 18.70 38.69 19.65
CA SER A 61 19.07 38.78 21.08
C SER A 61 18.51 39.98 21.86
N SER A 62 17.90 40.99 21.26
CA SER A 62 17.49 42.22 21.98
C SER A 62 16.00 42.33 22.31
N ARG A 63 15.14 41.38 21.91
CA ARG A 63 13.70 41.41 22.23
C ARG A 63 13.14 40.21 23.01
N CYS A 64 13.87 39.11 23.15
CA CYS A 64 13.34 37.88 23.77
C CYS A 64 13.53 37.75 25.29
N VAL A 65 13.96 38.81 26.02
CA VAL A 65 14.30 38.68 27.46
C VAL A 65 13.13 39.01 28.41
N THR A 66 11.96 39.40 27.92
CA THR A 66 10.85 39.80 28.81
C THR A 66 9.48 39.26 28.38
N LEU A 67 9.37 37.94 28.21
CA LEU A 67 8.07 37.25 28.28
C LEU A 67 8.31 35.90 28.96
N GLU A 68 7.67 35.67 30.11
CA GLU A 68 7.46 34.33 30.67
C GLU A 68 6.63 33.54 29.65
N SER A 69 7.30 32.94 28.66
CA SER A 69 6.64 32.21 27.58
C SER A 69 6.13 30.88 28.12
N SER A 70 4.82 30.72 28.13
CA SER A 70 4.20 29.40 28.08
C SER A 70 4.73 28.69 26.83
N GLN A 71 5.70 27.79 26.99
CA GLN A 71 6.30 27.07 25.86
C GLN A 71 5.22 26.31 25.08
N MET A 72 4.92 26.77 23.85
CA MET A 72 4.01 26.06 22.94
C MET A 72 4.57 24.67 22.62
N THR A 73 3.72 23.65 22.67
CA THR A 73 4.10 22.28 22.29
C THR A 73 4.30 22.19 20.77
N ASP A 74 5.13 21.23 20.31
CA ASP A 74 5.36 21.00 18.87
C ASP A 74 4.05 20.72 18.12
N SER A 75 3.12 19.97 18.73
CA SER A 75 1.82 19.67 18.14
C SER A 75 1.01 20.95 17.91
N GLN A 76 0.93 21.83 18.91
CA GLN A 76 0.18 23.09 18.80
C GLN A 76 0.80 24.00 17.72
N LEU A 77 2.13 24.15 17.71
CA LEU A 77 2.82 24.94 16.69
C LEU A 77 2.57 24.41 15.27
N ILE A 78 2.60 23.08 15.08
CA ILE A 78 2.29 22.45 13.77
C ILE A 78 0.86 22.76 13.35
N ILE A 79 -0.11 22.64 14.27
CA ILE A 79 -1.52 22.91 14.00
C ILE A 79 -1.71 24.37 13.58
N ASP A 80 -1.19 25.32 14.35
CA ASP A 80 -1.37 26.75 14.09
C ASP A 80 -0.73 27.17 12.76
N LEU A 81 0.50 26.69 12.48
CA LEU A 81 1.16 26.91 11.18
C LEU A 81 0.40 26.27 10.02
N SER A 82 -0.26 25.13 10.24
CA SER A 82 -0.96 24.40 9.18
C SER A 82 -2.15 25.18 8.62
N TYR A 83 -2.86 25.96 9.44
CA TYR A 83 -3.96 26.80 8.97
C TYR A 83 -3.47 27.92 8.04
N LEU A 84 -2.37 28.59 8.42
CA LEU A 84 -1.76 29.62 7.57
C LEU A 84 -1.21 29.03 6.26
N LEU A 85 -0.69 27.79 6.30
CA LEU A 85 -0.23 27.08 5.12
C LEU A 85 -1.40 26.76 4.16
N ASP A 86 -2.56 26.33 4.67
CA ASP A 86 -3.76 26.04 3.88
C ASP A 86 -4.17 27.28 3.06
N GLU A 87 -4.29 28.43 3.73
CA GLU A 87 -4.63 29.71 3.08
C GLU A 87 -3.55 30.16 2.09
N PHE A 88 -2.28 30.00 2.45
CA PHE A 88 -1.17 30.38 1.58
C PHE A 88 -1.16 29.56 0.29
N ILE A 89 -1.34 28.25 0.37
CA ILE A 89 -1.42 27.37 -0.81
C ILE A 89 -2.64 27.73 -1.66
N ALA A 90 -3.79 27.99 -1.02
CA ALA A 90 -4.99 28.41 -1.75
C ALA A 90 -4.73 29.67 -2.59
N LYS A 91 -4.05 30.66 -2.01
CA LYS A 91 -3.61 31.89 -2.70
C LYS A 91 -2.58 31.58 -3.79
N LEU A 92 -1.57 30.76 -3.51
CA LEU A 92 -0.49 30.43 -4.45
C LEU A 92 -1.06 29.86 -5.78
N PHE A 93 -2.01 28.94 -5.67
CA PHE A 93 -2.63 28.27 -6.83
C PHE A 93 -3.87 28.99 -7.38
N ASN A 94 -4.32 30.07 -6.73
CA ASN A 94 -5.53 30.82 -7.07
C ASN A 94 -6.77 29.90 -7.08
N ILE A 95 -6.99 29.21 -5.97
CA ILE A 95 -8.08 28.24 -5.73
C ILE A 95 -8.85 28.53 -4.43
N GLU A 96 -8.81 29.77 -3.93
CA GLU A 96 -9.45 30.17 -2.68
C GLU A 96 -10.97 29.88 -2.69
N LYS A 97 -11.60 30.02 -3.86
CA LYS A 97 -13.02 29.73 -4.03
C LYS A 97 -13.32 28.24 -3.84
N GLU A 98 -12.54 27.37 -4.49
CA GLU A 98 -12.70 25.92 -4.42
C GLU A 98 -12.43 25.39 -3.00
N ILE A 99 -11.48 25.98 -2.29
CA ILE A 99 -11.22 25.69 -0.88
C ILE A 99 -12.38 26.12 0.01
N GLU A 100 -12.94 27.30 -0.17
CA GLU A 100 -14.10 27.76 0.60
C GLU A 100 -15.33 26.89 0.33
N GLU A 101 -15.55 26.48 -0.93
CA GLU A 101 -16.61 25.52 -1.28
C GLU A 101 -16.41 24.16 -0.60
N LEU A 102 -15.17 23.65 -0.57
CA LEU A 102 -14.84 22.41 0.12
C LEU A 102 -15.05 22.54 1.63
N LYS A 103 -14.61 23.65 2.24
CA LYS A 103 -14.81 23.94 3.67
C LYS A 103 -16.28 24.05 4.02
N LYS A 104 -17.09 24.68 3.16
CA LYS A 104 -18.55 24.72 3.31
C LYS A 104 -19.17 23.32 3.32
N LYS A 105 -18.77 22.44 2.40
CA LYS A 105 -19.22 21.03 2.38
C LYS A 105 -18.85 20.28 3.67
N HIS A 106 -17.69 20.56 4.26
CA HIS A 106 -17.31 20.00 5.56
C HIS A 106 -18.23 20.53 6.68
N ASN A 107 -18.45 21.84 6.70
CA ASN A 107 -19.26 22.53 7.72
C ASN A 107 -20.76 22.19 7.63
N ASP A 108 -21.26 21.79 6.46
CA ASP A 108 -22.66 21.36 6.29
C ASP A 108 -23.05 20.23 7.24
N PHE A 109 -22.08 19.40 7.65
CA PHE A 109 -22.26 18.30 8.60
C PHE A 109 -21.86 18.65 10.04
N ALA A 110 -21.26 19.81 10.32
CA ALA A 110 -20.78 20.16 11.66
C ALA A 110 -21.93 20.13 12.70
N ALA A 111 -23.12 20.63 12.33
CA ALA A 111 -24.31 20.55 13.17
C ALA A 111 -24.72 19.10 13.45
N VAL A 112 -24.62 18.21 12.45
CA VAL A 112 -24.94 16.79 12.57
C VAL A 112 -24.02 16.11 13.58
N TYR A 113 -22.70 16.29 13.47
CA TYR A 113 -21.75 15.68 14.41
C TYR A 113 -21.86 16.26 15.83
N LYS A 114 -22.10 17.57 15.97
CA LYS A 114 -22.37 18.22 17.26
C LYS A 114 -23.62 17.62 17.90
N CYS A 115 -24.72 17.49 17.15
CA CYS A 115 -25.97 16.88 17.62
C CYS A 115 -25.78 15.41 17.98
N LYS A 116 -25.10 14.62 17.13
CA LYS A 116 -24.76 13.21 17.38
C LYS A 116 -24.06 13.04 18.73
N ARG A 117 -23.02 13.83 19.00
CA ARG A 117 -22.20 13.72 20.20
C ARG A 117 -22.89 14.25 21.45
N LEU A 118 -23.43 15.47 21.41
CA LEU A 118 -23.96 16.15 22.60
C LEU A 118 -25.38 15.70 22.94
N PHE A 119 -26.23 15.58 21.93
CA PHE A 119 -27.64 15.26 22.10
C PHE A 119 -27.88 13.75 22.03
N VAL A 120 -27.60 13.12 20.88
CA VAL A 120 -27.98 11.71 20.66
C VAL A 120 -27.23 10.79 21.63
N GLN A 121 -25.91 10.82 21.64
CA GLN A 121 -25.08 9.90 22.43
C GLN A 121 -25.07 10.20 23.93
N ARG A 122 -24.99 11.49 24.30
CA ARG A 122 -24.79 11.90 25.70
C ARG A 122 -26.08 12.21 26.45
N TYR A 123 -27.15 12.58 25.76
CA TYR A 123 -28.44 12.92 26.36
C TYR A 123 -29.50 11.85 26.06
N ALA A 124 -29.88 11.69 24.79
CA ALA A 124 -31.00 10.84 24.38
C ALA A 124 -30.80 9.37 24.77
N LEU A 125 -29.68 8.75 24.38
CA LEU A 125 -29.40 7.34 24.66
C LEU A 125 -29.18 7.03 26.15
N LYS A 126 -28.79 8.03 26.94
CA LYS A 126 -28.68 7.86 28.40
C LYS A 126 -30.03 7.95 29.09
N LYS A 127 -30.90 8.86 28.62
CA LYS A 127 -32.21 9.09 29.20
C LYS A 127 -33.23 8.03 28.80
N TYR A 128 -33.20 7.59 27.55
CA TYR A 128 -34.10 6.59 26.97
C TYR A 128 -33.30 5.35 26.55
N ALA A 129 -32.81 4.60 27.56
CA ALA A 129 -32.04 3.39 27.31
C ALA A 129 -32.91 2.23 26.79
N ASP A 130 -34.15 2.15 27.27
CA ASP A 130 -35.20 1.28 26.76
C ASP A 130 -36.16 2.10 25.89
N VAL A 131 -36.37 1.64 24.66
CA VAL A 131 -37.22 2.30 23.66
C VAL A 131 -38.53 1.55 23.41
N ALA A 132 -38.75 0.40 24.06
CA ALA A 132 -39.93 -0.43 23.84
C ALA A 132 -41.24 0.27 24.25
N SER A 133 -41.17 1.20 25.22
CA SER A 133 -42.31 1.99 25.69
C SER A 133 -42.52 3.30 24.93
N ILE A 134 -41.71 3.60 23.92
CA ILE A 134 -41.82 4.84 23.14
C ILE A 134 -42.86 4.64 22.04
N ASP A 135 -43.98 5.37 22.13
CA ASP A 135 -44.94 5.50 21.03
C ASP A 135 -44.36 6.40 19.94
N ILE A 136 -43.71 5.78 18.95
CA ILE A 136 -43.01 6.51 17.89
C ILE A 136 -43.95 7.29 16.98
N ASP A 137 -45.19 6.82 16.79
CA ASP A 137 -46.17 7.50 15.95
C ASP A 137 -46.63 8.80 16.62
N TYR A 138 -46.92 8.74 17.93
CA TYR A 138 -47.20 9.93 18.73
C TYR A 138 -46.02 10.93 18.71
N VAL A 139 -44.81 10.45 18.98
CA VAL A 139 -43.61 11.29 19.04
C VAL A 139 -43.33 11.94 17.68
N THR A 140 -43.43 11.19 16.59
CA THR A 140 -43.19 11.70 15.23
C THR A 140 -44.25 12.71 14.82
N ASN A 141 -45.53 12.45 15.14
CA ASN A 141 -46.62 13.39 14.88
C ASN A 141 -46.41 14.71 15.65
N LYS A 142 -46.08 14.65 16.93
CA LYS A 142 -45.78 15.85 17.72
C LYS A 142 -44.56 16.61 17.19
N LEU A 143 -43.45 15.92 16.86
CA LEU A 143 -42.27 16.55 16.27
C LEU A 143 -42.55 17.22 14.93
N SER A 144 -43.49 16.71 14.14
CA SER A 144 -43.87 17.30 12.85
C SER A 144 -44.53 18.69 12.96
N HIS A 145 -45.04 19.04 14.14
CA HIS A 145 -45.53 20.40 14.41
C HIS A 145 -44.40 21.41 14.60
N PHE A 146 -43.20 20.93 14.94
CA PHE A 146 -42.02 21.74 15.22
C PHE A 146 -40.96 21.67 14.10
N LEU A 147 -40.98 20.61 13.29
CA LEU A 147 -40.03 20.37 12.19
C LEU A 147 -40.77 20.16 10.86
N THR A 148 -40.27 20.78 9.80
CA THR A 148 -40.81 20.60 8.44
C THR A 148 -40.53 19.18 7.92
N LEU A 149 -41.56 18.52 7.37
CA LEU A 149 -41.44 17.20 6.76
C LEU A 149 -41.03 17.30 5.26
N PRO A 150 -40.19 16.38 4.75
CA PRO A 150 -39.52 15.30 5.47
C PRO A 150 -38.37 15.83 6.35
N ILE A 151 -38.26 15.30 7.57
CA ILE A 151 -37.19 15.69 8.51
C ILE A 151 -35.86 15.13 8.00
N THR A 152 -35.01 15.99 7.45
CA THR A 152 -33.62 15.65 7.12
C THR A 152 -32.78 15.61 8.39
N GLU A 153 -31.71 14.80 8.42
CA GLU A 153 -30.79 14.76 9.57
C GLU A 153 -30.16 16.13 9.86
N GLN A 154 -29.90 16.91 8.82
CA GLN A 154 -29.33 18.24 8.95
C GLN A 154 -30.30 19.22 9.62
N ASN A 155 -31.58 19.22 9.21
CA ASN A 155 -32.60 20.08 9.82
C ASN A 155 -32.89 19.66 11.26
N PHE A 156 -33.01 18.35 11.51
CA PHE A 156 -33.14 17.83 12.87
C PHE A 156 -31.96 18.28 13.73
N ALA A 157 -30.72 18.09 13.26
CA ALA A 157 -29.53 18.42 14.03
C ALA A 157 -29.44 19.91 14.37
N LYS A 158 -29.67 20.80 13.40
CA LYS A 158 -29.64 22.26 13.60
C LYS A 158 -30.69 22.70 14.62
N GLN A 159 -31.94 22.26 14.46
CA GLN A 159 -33.04 22.67 15.32
C GLN A 159 -32.93 22.10 16.72
N VAL A 160 -32.56 20.82 16.85
CA VAL A 160 -32.42 20.16 18.15
C VAL A 160 -31.25 20.72 18.94
N ILE A 161 -30.14 21.10 18.31
CA ILE A 161 -29.07 21.80 19.01
C ILE A 161 -29.54 23.16 19.54
N HIS A 162 -30.30 23.92 18.74
CA HIS A 162 -30.87 25.20 19.19
C HIS A 162 -31.78 25.01 20.41
N TRP A 163 -32.70 24.04 20.37
CA TRP A 163 -33.55 23.71 21.53
C TRP A 163 -32.75 23.18 22.73
N PHE A 164 -31.67 22.46 22.50
CA PHE A 164 -30.87 21.87 23.57
C PHE A 164 -29.98 22.90 24.27
N GLU A 165 -29.54 23.95 23.56
CA GLU A 165 -28.83 25.09 24.12
C GLU A 165 -29.74 25.98 24.97
N ASP A 166 -31.02 26.11 24.60
CA ASP A 166 -32.07 26.78 25.39
C ASP A 166 -33.11 25.79 25.94
N LYS A 167 -32.62 24.76 26.63
CA LYS A 167 -33.43 23.65 27.12
C LYS A 167 -34.51 24.06 28.14
N GLU A 168 -34.33 25.17 28.84
CA GLU A 168 -35.30 25.64 29.83
C GLU A 168 -36.62 26.08 29.16
N ASN A 169 -36.52 26.73 27.99
CA ASN A 169 -37.68 27.19 27.23
C ASN A 169 -38.23 26.13 26.25
N HIS A 170 -37.43 25.13 25.87
CA HIS A 170 -37.78 24.11 24.88
C HIS A 170 -37.86 22.69 25.46
N LYS A 171 -38.38 22.56 26.68
CA LYS A 171 -38.39 21.29 27.40
C LYS A 171 -39.20 20.20 26.68
N GLU A 172 -40.35 20.54 26.10
CA GLU A 172 -41.20 19.55 25.40
C GLU A 172 -40.50 19.04 24.13
N GLU A 173 -39.94 19.95 23.33
CA GLU A 173 -39.28 19.67 22.06
C GLU A 173 -38.02 18.83 22.26
N VAL A 174 -37.20 19.15 23.27
CA VAL A 174 -36.00 18.39 23.64
C VAL A 174 -36.35 16.94 24.04
N GLU A 175 -37.46 16.74 24.78
CA GLU A 175 -37.88 15.42 25.22
C GLU A 175 -38.42 14.57 24.07
N LEU A 176 -39.25 15.16 23.20
CA LEU A 176 -39.75 14.49 21.99
C LEU A 176 -38.60 14.12 21.06
N ALA A 177 -37.66 15.05 20.82
CA ALA A 177 -36.49 14.79 19.99
C ALA A 177 -35.58 13.70 20.58
N ALA A 178 -35.46 13.61 21.92
CA ALA A 178 -34.65 12.61 22.58
C ALA A 178 -35.27 11.21 22.47
N GLN A 179 -36.59 11.09 22.61
CA GLN A 179 -37.32 9.84 22.38
C GLN A 179 -37.18 9.37 20.93
N TYR A 180 -37.38 10.30 19.98
CA TYR A 180 -37.20 10.02 18.56
C TYR A 180 -35.79 9.55 18.23
N ALA A 181 -34.77 10.28 18.71
CA ALA A 181 -33.37 9.93 18.46
C ALA A 181 -33.00 8.57 19.06
N ALA A 182 -33.40 8.29 20.31
CA ALA A 182 -33.12 7.00 20.96
C ALA A 182 -33.80 5.84 20.21
N TRP A 183 -35.06 6.01 19.81
CA TRP A 183 -35.80 5.04 19.02
C TRP A 183 -35.14 4.79 17.66
N ARG A 184 -34.75 5.85 16.93
CA ARG A 184 -34.08 5.76 15.62
C ARG A 184 -32.75 5.00 15.70
N VAL A 185 -31.94 5.25 16.73
CA VAL A 185 -30.67 4.54 16.93
C VAL A 185 -30.89 3.05 17.22
N LYS A 186 -31.88 2.71 18.04
CA LYS A 186 -32.16 1.31 18.42
C LYS A 186 -32.88 0.51 17.33
N ASN A 187 -33.58 1.20 16.44
CA ASN A 187 -34.33 0.64 15.31
C ASN A 187 -33.73 1.05 13.95
N GLU A 188 -32.40 1.20 13.88
CA GLU A 188 -31.70 1.62 12.66
C GLU A 188 -32.01 0.71 11.47
N ASN A 189 -32.27 -0.58 11.71
CA ASN A 189 -32.67 -1.56 10.69
C ASN A 189 -34.09 -1.36 10.12
N LEU A 190 -34.97 -0.63 10.82
CA LEU A 190 -36.35 -0.34 10.42
C LEU A 190 -36.49 1.04 9.74
N SER A 191 -35.41 1.81 9.67
CA SER A 191 -35.38 3.16 9.07
C SER A 191 -35.10 3.09 7.57
N VAL A 192 -36.00 2.52 6.78
CA VAL A 192 -35.94 2.56 5.31
C VAL A 192 -36.57 3.87 4.85
N ILE A 193 -35.76 4.81 4.35
CA ILE A 193 -36.28 5.93 3.55
C ILE A 193 -36.69 5.33 2.19
N PRO A 194 -37.95 5.47 1.73
CA PRO A 194 -38.30 5.11 0.37
C PRO A 194 -37.59 6.08 -0.57
N VAL A 195 -36.57 5.61 -1.28
CA VAL A 195 -35.96 6.36 -2.38
C VAL A 195 -36.79 6.08 -3.64
N LEU A 196 -37.27 7.15 -4.27
CA LEU A 196 -37.93 7.11 -5.58
C LEU A 196 -37.00 6.49 -6.63
N ASP A 197 -37.59 5.61 -7.42
CA ASP A 197 -36.95 4.74 -8.40
C ASP A 197 -36.20 5.53 -9.49
N THR A 198 -34.86 5.49 -9.45
CA THR A 198 -33.98 6.07 -10.48
C THR A 198 -32.88 5.11 -10.93
N GLY A 199 -33.20 3.82 -11.11
CA GLY A 199 -32.46 2.91 -12.01
C GLY A 199 -30.94 2.69 -11.77
N ILE A 200 -30.37 3.18 -10.67
CA ILE A 200 -28.97 2.96 -10.28
C ILE A 200 -28.99 2.45 -8.84
N GLN A 201 -28.30 1.32 -8.61
CA GLN A 201 -28.13 0.57 -7.35
C GLN A 201 -28.72 1.26 -6.10
N LYS A 202 -29.76 0.63 -5.51
CA LYS A 202 -30.41 1.02 -4.25
C LYS A 202 -29.36 1.37 -3.17
N GLN A 203 -29.03 2.66 -3.02
CA GLN A 203 -28.07 3.09 -2.03
C GLN A 203 -28.76 3.09 -0.66
N LYS A 204 -28.37 2.14 0.19
CA LYS A 204 -28.81 2.06 1.59
C LYS A 204 -28.07 3.15 2.38
N MET A 205 -28.54 4.40 2.30
CA MET A 205 -27.90 5.53 2.98
C MET A 205 -28.04 5.32 4.50
N THR A 206 -26.93 4.98 5.14
CA THR A 206 -26.89 4.75 6.60
C THR A 206 -26.91 6.10 7.30
N SER A 207 -27.74 6.24 8.33
CA SER A 207 -27.86 7.49 9.08
C SER A 207 -26.54 7.88 9.72
N ILE A 208 -26.09 9.14 9.60
CA ILE A 208 -24.89 9.60 10.31
C ILE A 208 -25.29 9.98 11.73
N LEU A 209 -26.38 10.74 11.86
CA LEU A 209 -26.84 11.28 13.14
C LEU A 209 -27.28 10.19 14.11
N PHE A 210 -27.98 9.17 13.61
CA PHE A 210 -28.58 8.11 14.40
C PHE A 210 -27.82 6.78 14.33
N SER A 211 -26.62 6.74 13.74
CA SER A 211 -25.72 5.60 13.88
C SER A 211 -24.84 5.74 15.12
N THR A 212 -24.45 4.60 15.71
CA THR A 212 -23.49 4.60 16.82
C THR A 212 -22.41 3.55 16.61
N HIS A 213 -21.20 3.89 17.06
CA HIS A 213 -20.07 2.97 17.06
C HIS A 213 -20.37 1.78 17.97
N LYS A 214 -20.24 0.58 17.42
CA LYS A 214 -20.65 -0.66 18.09
C LYS A 214 -19.59 -1.12 19.09
N LYS A 215 -20.02 -1.86 20.10
CA LYS A 215 -19.08 -2.65 20.92
C LYS A 215 -18.51 -3.77 20.06
N ILE A 216 -17.22 -4.04 20.21
CA ILE A 216 -16.55 -5.14 19.51
C ILE A 216 -16.69 -6.40 20.35
N ASP A 217 -17.18 -7.46 19.72
CA ASP A 217 -17.06 -8.82 20.21
C ASP A 217 -15.86 -9.49 19.54
N HIS A 218 -14.74 -9.61 20.27
CA HIS A 218 -13.50 -10.16 19.72
C HIS A 218 -13.59 -11.67 19.45
N GLU A 219 -14.58 -12.37 20.03
CA GLU A 219 -14.85 -13.77 19.74
C GLU A 219 -15.70 -13.95 18.47
N ASN A 220 -16.34 -12.88 17.99
CA ASN A 220 -17.26 -12.91 16.86
C ASN A 220 -17.18 -11.62 16.02
N LEU A 221 -16.01 -11.34 15.44
CA LEU A 221 -15.78 -10.16 14.60
C LEU A 221 -16.56 -10.17 13.28
N ILE A 222 -17.00 -11.35 12.83
CA ILE A 222 -17.66 -11.54 11.53
C ILE A 222 -18.91 -12.39 11.74
N PRO A 223 -20.09 -11.97 11.25
CA PRO A 223 -21.27 -12.82 11.26
C PRO A 223 -21.07 -13.98 10.27
N LEU A 224 -21.10 -15.21 10.78
CA LEU A 224 -20.88 -16.43 10.00
C LEU A 224 -22.11 -17.32 10.00
N SER A 225 -22.28 -18.09 8.93
CA SER A 225 -23.22 -19.20 8.86
C SER A 225 -22.54 -20.46 8.37
N LYS A 226 -23.04 -21.59 8.87
CA LYS A 226 -22.54 -22.93 8.55
C LYS A 226 -23.53 -23.60 7.61
N LYS A 227 -23.01 -24.22 6.56
CA LYS A 227 -23.80 -25.06 5.66
C LYS A 227 -23.00 -26.27 5.23
N GLU A 228 -23.68 -27.35 4.89
CA GLU A 228 -23.04 -28.55 4.34
C GLU A 228 -23.04 -28.49 2.82
N VAL A 229 -21.86 -28.63 2.20
CA VAL A 229 -21.67 -28.67 0.74
C VAL A 229 -20.89 -29.93 0.41
N ASN A 230 -21.53 -30.89 -0.27
CA ASN A 230 -20.95 -32.17 -0.67
C ASN A 230 -20.30 -32.95 0.51
N GLY A 231 -20.99 -33.06 1.65
CA GLY A 231 -20.49 -33.81 2.83
C GLY A 231 -19.47 -33.04 3.69
N ILE A 232 -19.30 -31.74 3.45
CA ILE A 232 -18.33 -30.90 4.16
C ILE A 232 -19.00 -29.65 4.69
N GLU A 233 -18.83 -29.39 5.98
CA GLU A 233 -19.22 -28.13 6.60
C GLU A 233 -18.34 -26.99 6.05
N VAL A 234 -18.98 -25.95 5.53
CA VAL A 234 -18.34 -24.73 5.08
C VAL A 234 -18.91 -23.53 5.83
N LEU A 235 -18.05 -22.55 6.12
CA LEU A 235 -18.44 -21.24 6.59
C LEU A 235 -18.73 -20.33 5.39
N CYS A 236 -19.83 -19.58 5.46
CA CYS A 236 -20.24 -18.60 4.47
C CYS A 236 -20.92 -17.38 5.11
N SER A 237 -21.09 -16.32 4.33
CA SER A 237 -21.92 -15.17 4.68
C SER A 237 -23.39 -15.43 4.33
N ASN A 238 -24.32 -14.84 5.11
CA ASN A 238 -25.74 -14.75 4.73
C ASN A 238 -26.00 -13.54 3.80
N GLU A 239 -25.12 -12.55 3.82
CA GLU A 239 -25.16 -11.40 2.94
C GLU A 239 -24.32 -11.68 1.70
N ILE A 240 -24.92 -11.57 0.52
CA ILE A 240 -24.22 -11.77 -0.76
C ILE A 240 -24.00 -10.42 -1.45
N LYS A 241 -22.73 -10.10 -1.72
CA LYS A 241 -22.28 -8.96 -2.53
C LYS A 241 -21.71 -9.52 -3.84
N ARG A 242 -22.46 -9.41 -4.93
CA ARG A 242 -22.01 -9.93 -6.24
C ARG A 242 -20.92 -9.02 -6.80
N ARG A 243 -19.80 -9.62 -7.19
CA ARG A 243 -18.67 -8.93 -7.84
C ARG A 243 -18.42 -9.56 -9.20
N TYR A 244 -18.45 -8.73 -10.25
CA TYR A 244 -18.09 -9.12 -11.61
C TYR A 244 -17.00 -8.17 -12.14
N GLY A 245 -15.85 -8.72 -12.51
CA GLY A 245 -14.71 -7.95 -13.02
C GLY A 245 -13.69 -7.51 -11.95
N PHE A 246 -12.86 -6.55 -12.34
CA PHE A 246 -11.60 -6.22 -11.65
C PHE A 246 -11.50 -4.76 -11.20
N ASP A 247 -12.59 -4.00 -11.28
CA ASP A 247 -12.67 -2.65 -10.71
C ASP A 247 -12.79 -2.71 -9.18
N LEU A 248 -12.65 -1.54 -8.53
CA LEU A 248 -12.64 -1.41 -7.08
C LEU A 248 -13.87 -2.08 -6.43
N THR A 249 -13.65 -2.94 -5.44
CA THR A 249 -14.73 -3.66 -4.75
C THR A 249 -15.36 -2.85 -3.61
N SER A 250 -14.64 -1.85 -3.12
CA SER A 250 -15.13 -0.89 -2.13
C SER A 250 -15.21 0.49 -2.76
N GLU A 251 -16.31 1.20 -2.49
CA GLU A 251 -16.40 2.63 -2.77
C GLU A 251 -15.27 3.38 -2.08
N LYS A 252 -14.79 4.47 -2.71
CA LYS A 252 -13.86 5.38 -2.06
C LYS A 252 -14.47 5.93 -0.77
N PRO A 253 -13.66 6.20 0.27
CA PRO A 253 -14.11 6.87 1.47
C PRO A 253 -14.97 8.11 1.16
N SER A 254 -16.23 8.09 1.60
CA SER A 254 -17.09 9.26 1.49
C SER A 254 -16.63 10.34 2.48
N LEU A 255 -16.88 11.61 2.14
CA LEU A 255 -16.51 12.73 3.00
C LEU A 255 -17.18 12.60 4.37
N GLU A 256 -18.45 12.21 4.36
CA GLU A 256 -19.28 12.06 5.54
C GLU A 256 -18.75 10.99 6.50
N LYS A 257 -18.42 9.80 5.99
CA LYS A 257 -17.88 8.72 6.83
C LYS A 257 -16.51 9.06 7.40
N ALA A 258 -15.66 9.73 6.62
CA ALA A 258 -14.37 10.18 7.10
C ALA A 258 -14.52 11.25 8.20
N LEU A 259 -15.44 12.21 8.03
CA LEU A 259 -15.70 13.23 9.04
C LEU A 259 -16.36 12.67 10.30
N ASP A 260 -17.26 11.69 10.19
CA ASP A 260 -17.80 11.00 11.37
C ASP A 260 -16.68 10.36 12.21
N ASN A 261 -15.71 9.73 11.55
CA ASN A 261 -14.53 9.17 12.22
C ASN A 261 -13.60 10.26 12.78
N ALA A 262 -13.40 11.37 12.06
CA ALA A 262 -12.59 12.49 12.53
C ALA A 262 -13.18 13.14 13.79
N HIS A 263 -14.50 13.35 13.84
CA HIS A 263 -15.20 13.89 15.02
C HIS A 263 -15.39 12.88 16.16
N TYR A 264 -15.35 11.58 15.85
CA TYR A 264 -15.30 10.52 16.84
C TYR A 264 -13.94 10.44 17.56
N CYS A 265 -12.86 10.88 16.91
CA CYS A 265 -11.54 10.99 17.53
C CYS A 265 -11.58 11.95 18.74
N ILE A 266 -10.85 11.59 19.81
CA ILE A 266 -10.77 12.41 21.04
C ILE A 266 -9.55 13.33 21.10
N PHE A 267 -8.77 13.36 20.02
CA PHE A 267 -7.57 14.16 19.87
C PHE A 267 -6.54 13.98 21.00
N CYS A 268 -5.98 12.77 21.11
CA CYS A 268 -5.13 12.34 22.22
C CYS A 268 -3.83 13.16 22.43
N HIS A 269 -3.38 13.93 21.43
CA HIS A 269 -2.15 14.73 21.54
C HIS A 269 -2.26 15.78 22.65
N LYS A 270 -3.47 16.29 22.90
CA LYS A 270 -3.77 17.22 24.01
C LYS A 270 -3.43 16.64 25.39
N GLN A 271 -3.30 15.32 25.50
CA GLN A 271 -2.96 14.60 26.73
C GLN A 271 -1.62 13.86 26.63
N ASN A 272 -0.87 14.03 25.52
CA ASN A 272 0.35 13.28 25.19
C ASN A 272 0.16 11.74 25.26
N LYS A 273 -0.99 11.25 24.77
CA LYS A 273 -1.40 9.83 24.84
C LYS A 273 -1.80 9.26 23.48
N ASP A 274 -1.07 9.64 22.44
CA ASP A 274 -1.32 9.27 21.03
C ASP A 274 -1.05 7.80 20.74
N SER A 275 -1.84 6.91 21.33
CA SER A 275 -1.70 5.46 21.20
C SER A 275 -1.80 4.95 19.75
N CYS A 276 -2.60 5.62 18.90
CA CYS A 276 -2.65 5.30 17.47
C CYS A 276 -1.35 5.60 16.72
N SER A 277 -0.48 6.47 17.25
CA SER A 277 0.82 6.84 16.65
C SER A 277 1.98 6.16 17.38
N LYS A 278 2.05 6.31 18.71
CA LYS A 278 3.15 5.86 19.58
C LYS A 278 2.99 4.43 20.10
N GLY A 279 1.78 3.85 19.98
CA GLY A 279 1.45 2.54 20.53
C GLY A 279 0.87 2.61 21.94
N LEU A 280 0.37 1.46 22.42
CA LEU A 280 -0.26 1.33 23.73
C LEU A 280 0.65 0.49 24.65
N LEU A 281 1.21 1.11 25.68
CA LEU A 281 2.13 0.47 26.64
C LEU A 281 1.37 -0.23 27.78
N ASP A 282 1.96 -1.29 28.34
CA ASP A 282 1.48 -1.92 29.56
C ASP A 282 1.83 -1.05 30.78
N LYS A 283 0.90 -0.90 31.72
CA LYS A 283 1.08 0.03 32.85
C LYS A 283 2.00 -0.58 33.92
N SER A 284 3.31 -0.46 33.73
CA SER A 284 4.32 -0.66 34.79
C SER A 284 5.35 0.46 34.90
N VAL A 285 5.07 1.65 34.39
CA VAL A 285 5.87 2.85 34.67
C VAL A 285 4.99 3.92 35.28
N SER A 286 5.08 4.04 36.60
CA SER A 286 4.45 5.11 37.39
C SER A 286 5.12 6.44 37.08
N PHE A 287 4.58 7.20 36.13
CA PHE A 287 4.97 8.60 35.98
C PHE A 287 4.32 9.42 37.11
N GLN A 288 5.14 9.99 37.98
CA GLN A 288 4.70 10.91 39.02
C GLN A 288 3.92 12.07 38.38
N ARG A 289 2.69 12.27 38.86
CA ARG A 289 1.86 13.44 38.55
C ARG A 289 2.60 14.68 39.03
N VAL A 290 3.18 15.45 38.12
CA VAL A 290 3.53 16.85 38.40
C VAL A 290 2.24 17.65 38.22
N THR A 291 1.60 17.98 39.33
CA THR A 291 0.49 18.93 39.36
C THR A 291 1.06 20.34 39.31
N LEU A 292 0.85 21.04 38.20
CA LEU A 292 0.94 22.50 38.16
C LEU A 292 -0.45 23.05 38.48
N GLU A 293 -0.56 23.73 39.62
CA GLU A 293 -1.79 24.40 40.05
C GLU A 293 -1.96 25.77 39.36
N SER A 294 -3.21 26.07 39.03
CA SER A 294 -3.83 27.39 38.80
C SER A 294 -3.54 28.16 37.50
N ARG A 295 -4.46 28.03 36.52
CA ARG A 295 -5.12 29.17 35.84
C ARG A 295 -6.55 28.77 35.46
N GLU A 296 -7.46 29.73 35.58
CA GLU A 296 -8.91 29.54 35.66
C GLU A 296 -9.58 29.08 34.34
N LYS A 297 -10.44 28.06 34.50
CA LYS A 297 -11.71 27.74 33.83
C LYS A 297 -11.91 28.11 32.35
N GLU A 298 -11.66 27.11 31.49
CA GLU A 298 -12.59 26.71 30.43
C GLU A 298 -12.70 25.17 30.38
N TRP A 299 -13.85 24.67 29.94
CA TRP A 299 -14.52 23.46 30.42
C TRP A 299 -13.91 22.10 30.06
N ILE A 300 -13.55 21.29 31.08
CA ILE A 300 -13.66 19.80 31.09
C ILE A 300 -13.96 19.33 32.53
N PRO A 301 -14.85 18.34 32.75
CA PRO A 301 -14.38 17.16 33.47
C PRO A 301 -14.76 15.83 32.80
N VAL A 302 -13.74 14.99 32.70
CA VAL A 302 -13.81 13.54 32.53
C VAL A 302 -13.90 12.93 33.94
N SER A 303 -14.90 12.12 34.23
CA SER A 303 -14.78 11.12 35.30
C SER A 303 -15.45 9.81 34.91
N SER A 304 -14.62 8.76 34.86
CA SER A 304 -15.02 7.36 34.87
C SER A 304 -14.82 6.85 36.30
N THR A 305 -15.84 6.98 37.14
CA THR A 305 -15.92 6.30 38.44
C THR A 305 -17.37 5.94 38.72
N GLY A 306 -17.72 4.68 38.43
CA GLY A 306 -18.90 4.04 39.00
C GLY A 306 -18.45 3.29 40.25
N MET A 307 -18.71 3.89 41.42
CA MET A 307 -18.71 3.17 42.70
C MET A 307 -20.09 2.54 42.88
N THR A 308 -20.15 1.23 43.07
CA THR A 308 -21.29 0.54 43.68
C THR A 308 -20.87 0.03 45.05
N THR A 309 -21.53 0.51 46.09
CA THR A 309 -21.41 0.07 47.48
C THR A 309 -22.26 -1.17 47.74
N GLY A 310 -21.69 -2.14 48.47
CA GLY A 310 -22.43 -2.96 49.44
C GLY A 310 -22.72 -4.41 49.06
N CYS A 311 -21.88 -5.34 49.51
CA CYS A 311 -22.34 -6.45 50.36
C CYS A 311 -21.16 -7.08 51.12
N ALA A 312 -21.38 -7.26 52.41
CA ALA A 312 -20.48 -7.81 53.40
C ALA A 312 -20.35 -9.34 53.27
N GLY A 313 -19.22 -9.90 53.71
CA GLY A 313 -19.14 -11.33 53.98
C GLY A 313 -17.73 -11.90 54.08
N MET A 314 -17.32 -12.12 55.33
CA MET A 314 -16.47 -13.22 55.80
C MET A 314 -14.94 -13.06 55.84
N THR A 315 -14.46 -13.53 56.98
CA THR A 315 -13.20 -13.36 57.68
C THR A 315 -12.17 -14.47 57.40
N LYS A 316 -10.91 -14.06 57.53
CA LYS A 316 -9.77 -14.73 58.21
C LYS A 316 -9.02 -15.93 57.59
N GLU A 317 -7.70 -15.75 57.65
CA GLU A 317 -6.61 -16.69 57.97
C GLU A 317 -6.25 -17.79 56.95
N CYS A 318 -5.06 -17.67 56.34
CA CYS A 318 -4.06 -18.73 56.50
C CYS A 318 -2.62 -18.25 56.24
N THR A 319 -1.79 -18.65 57.19
CA THR A 319 -0.35 -18.48 57.38
C THR A 319 0.50 -19.31 56.40
N GLN A 320 1.72 -18.80 56.17
CA GLN A 320 2.98 -19.50 55.90
C GLN A 320 2.95 -21.01 55.59
N MET A 321 3.63 -21.44 54.53
CA MET A 321 4.58 -22.57 54.63
C MET A 321 5.62 -22.60 53.51
N THR A 322 6.78 -23.12 53.90
CA THR A 322 8.11 -23.13 53.31
C THR A 322 8.38 -24.29 52.35
N GLY A 323 9.34 -24.08 51.43
CA GLY A 323 10.34 -25.08 51.04
C GLY A 323 10.12 -25.87 49.75
N GLY A 324 11.13 -25.87 48.87
CA GLY A 324 11.21 -26.80 47.74
C GLY A 324 12.18 -26.36 46.64
N TYR A 325 13.49 -26.50 46.89
CA TYR A 325 14.55 -26.40 45.88
C TYR A 325 14.40 -27.51 44.81
N THR A 326 14.50 -27.16 43.53
CA THR A 326 15.08 -28.02 42.48
C THR A 326 15.74 -27.13 41.43
N GLU A 327 17.06 -27.26 41.34
CA GLU A 327 17.89 -26.66 40.31
C GLU A 327 17.64 -27.37 38.97
N ILE A 328 17.28 -26.61 37.94
CA ILE A 328 17.55 -26.97 36.55
C ILE A 328 18.30 -25.79 35.94
N THR A 329 19.52 -26.10 35.54
CA THR A 329 20.53 -25.22 34.95
C THR A 329 20.04 -24.64 33.63
N ASP A 330 19.88 -23.31 33.56
CA ASP A 330 19.84 -22.59 32.29
C ASP A 330 20.91 -21.49 32.28
N GLY A 331 21.75 -21.58 31.25
CA GLY A 331 22.90 -20.71 31.03
C GLY A 331 22.46 -19.26 30.86
N CYS A 332 22.85 -18.43 31.84
CA CYS A 332 22.66 -17.00 31.83
C CYS A 332 23.57 -16.35 30.77
N ALA A 333 23.06 -16.15 29.55
CA ALA A 333 23.52 -15.06 28.70
C ALA A 333 22.84 -13.77 29.18
N ARG A 334 23.59 -12.96 29.95
CA ARG A 334 23.16 -11.63 30.36
C ARG A 334 22.96 -10.74 29.13
N SER A 335 21.71 -10.64 28.66
CA SER A 335 21.26 -9.54 27.82
C SER A 335 21.06 -8.32 28.71
N THR A 336 21.99 -7.37 28.68
CA THR A 336 21.73 -5.99 29.12
C THR A 336 20.81 -5.34 28.09
N LEU A 337 19.51 -5.59 28.24
CA LEU A 337 18.42 -4.91 27.54
C LEU A 337 17.65 -4.10 28.58
N ASN A 338 17.88 -2.79 28.65
CA ASN A 338 16.89 -1.88 29.23
C ASN A 338 15.80 -1.70 28.18
N ASN A 339 14.74 -2.51 28.27
CA ASN A 339 13.56 -2.46 27.41
C ASN A 339 12.35 -2.12 28.29
N ASP A 340 12.33 -0.90 28.84
CA ASP A 340 11.33 -0.52 29.87
C ASP A 340 9.93 -0.15 29.31
N ASN A 341 9.67 -0.37 28.01
CA ASN A 341 8.38 -0.12 27.39
C ASN A 341 7.81 -1.36 26.70
N ILE A 342 7.17 -2.24 27.48
CA ILE A 342 6.45 -3.40 26.94
C ILE A 342 5.14 -2.94 26.31
N PHE A 343 4.97 -3.17 25.00
CA PHE A 343 3.71 -2.92 24.31
C PHE A 343 2.63 -3.90 24.75
N LYS A 344 1.44 -3.38 24.99
CA LYS A 344 0.27 -4.18 25.33
C LYS A 344 -0.14 -5.06 24.14
N LYS A 345 -0.69 -6.24 24.41
CA LYS A 345 -1.33 -7.11 23.41
C LYS A 345 -2.85 -6.94 23.40
N SER A 346 -3.44 -6.99 22.20
CA SER A 346 -4.89 -7.00 22.00
C SER A 346 -5.51 -8.34 22.44
N PRO A 347 -6.84 -8.44 22.58
CA PRO A 347 -7.53 -9.72 22.82
C PRO A 347 -7.21 -10.80 21.77
N LEU A 348 -6.87 -10.41 20.54
CA LEU A 348 -6.46 -11.29 19.45
C LEU A 348 -4.95 -11.61 19.46
N ASN A 349 -4.26 -11.29 20.57
CA ASN A 349 -2.83 -11.49 20.79
C ASN A 349 -1.91 -10.74 19.79
N VAL A 350 -2.34 -9.56 19.34
CA VAL A 350 -1.56 -8.66 18.46
C VAL A 350 -0.91 -7.56 19.30
N GLU A 351 0.38 -7.33 19.14
CA GLU A 351 1.08 -6.22 19.83
C GLU A 351 0.66 -4.86 19.29
N LEU A 352 0.40 -3.92 20.19
CA LEU A 352 -0.21 -2.63 19.88
C LEU A 352 0.82 -1.52 19.69
N HIS A 353 1.64 -1.62 18.64
CA HIS A 353 2.73 -0.67 18.32
C HIS A 353 2.29 0.72 17.84
N GLY A 354 1.04 0.89 17.40
CA GLY A 354 0.57 2.11 16.72
C GLY A 354 1.14 2.23 15.31
N CYS A 355 0.97 3.39 14.69
CA CYS A 355 1.46 3.66 13.35
C CYS A 355 2.98 3.45 13.27
N PRO A 356 3.49 2.53 12.41
CA PRO A 356 4.93 2.31 12.26
C PRO A 356 5.69 3.55 11.80
N LEU A 357 5.03 4.44 11.06
CA LEU A 357 5.58 5.73 10.62
C LEU A 357 5.52 6.82 11.69
N GLU A 358 4.87 6.61 12.84
CA GLU A 358 4.70 7.64 13.88
C GLU A 358 3.99 8.90 13.39
N GLN A 359 3.10 8.75 12.43
CA GLN A 359 2.32 9.87 11.89
C GLN A 359 1.62 10.65 13.01
N LYS A 360 1.54 11.97 12.82
CA LYS A 360 0.77 12.93 13.65
C LYS A 360 -0.74 12.81 13.42
N ILE A 361 -1.27 11.61 13.68
CA ILE A 361 -2.66 11.21 13.40
C ILE A 361 -3.65 12.11 14.15
N SER A 362 -3.34 12.42 15.41
CA SER A 362 -4.28 13.13 16.25
C SER A 362 -4.42 14.60 15.82
N GLU A 363 -3.33 15.21 15.39
CA GLU A 363 -3.26 16.56 14.83
C GLU A 363 -3.96 16.59 13.47
N MET A 364 -3.63 15.63 12.58
CA MET A 364 -4.27 15.47 11.27
C MET A 364 -5.80 15.37 11.39
N ASN A 365 -6.30 14.50 12.28
CA ASN A 365 -7.73 14.28 12.48
C ASN A 365 -8.45 15.54 13.00
N MET A 366 -7.80 16.31 13.87
CA MET A 366 -8.37 17.53 14.42
C MET A 366 -8.56 18.56 13.31
N VAL A 367 -7.48 18.86 12.59
CA VAL A 367 -7.48 19.81 11.47
C VAL A 367 -8.44 19.37 10.36
N LYS A 368 -8.53 18.05 10.09
CA LYS A 368 -9.52 17.49 9.16
C LYS A 368 -10.95 17.74 9.60
N SER A 369 -11.23 17.54 10.89
CA SER A 369 -12.58 17.75 11.45
C SER A 369 -13.04 19.21 11.39
N GLU A 370 -12.12 20.14 11.18
CA GLU A 370 -12.38 21.59 11.05
C GLU A 370 -12.45 22.06 9.58
N GLY A 371 -12.25 21.15 8.62
CA GLY A 371 -12.42 21.42 7.20
C GLY A 371 -11.17 21.82 6.41
N TYR A 372 -9.98 21.85 7.04
CA TYR A 372 -8.73 22.25 6.38
C TYR A 372 -8.01 21.05 5.76
N SER A 373 -8.34 20.75 4.50
CA SER A 373 -7.85 19.53 3.84
C SER A 373 -6.38 19.62 3.41
N ILE A 374 -5.88 20.80 2.98
CA ILE A 374 -4.47 20.95 2.62
C ILE A 374 -3.60 20.94 3.88
N ALA A 375 -4.02 21.63 4.94
CA ALA A 375 -3.37 21.57 6.25
C ALA A 375 -3.27 20.13 6.78
N SER A 376 -4.38 19.40 6.75
CA SER A 376 -4.42 18.01 7.19
C SER A 376 -3.46 17.13 6.38
N LEU A 377 -3.41 17.30 5.05
CA LEU A 377 -2.46 16.59 4.19
C LEU A 377 -1.01 16.97 4.52
N ALA A 378 -0.71 18.25 4.71
CA ALA A 378 0.63 18.71 5.07
C ALA A 378 1.10 18.10 6.39
N ILE A 379 0.21 17.89 7.37
CA ILE A 379 0.52 17.21 8.63
C ILE A 379 0.84 15.73 8.41
N VAL A 380 0.06 15.00 7.58
CA VAL A 380 0.38 13.61 7.19
C VAL A 380 1.79 13.49 6.62
N MET A 381 2.12 14.43 5.73
CA MET A 381 3.34 14.40 4.95
C MET A 381 4.60 14.76 5.73
N ILE A 382 4.48 15.18 6.99
CA ILE A 382 5.64 15.31 7.89
C ILE A 382 6.35 13.96 8.03
N ASP A 383 5.55 12.90 8.24
CA ASP A 383 6.04 11.54 8.49
C ASP A 383 5.85 10.61 7.28
N ASN A 384 4.90 10.93 6.40
CA ASN A 384 4.53 10.09 5.26
C ASN A 384 4.33 10.92 3.97
N PRO A 385 5.42 11.41 3.34
CA PRO A 385 5.32 12.21 2.12
C PRO A 385 4.72 11.43 0.93
N LEU A 386 4.74 10.10 0.98
CA LEU A 386 4.13 9.21 -0.02
C LEU A 386 2.85 8.54 0.51
N CYS A 387 2.00 9.28 1.23
CA CYS A 387 0.74 8.76 1.79
C CYS A 387 -0.24 8.16 0.78
N ALA A 388 -0.06 8.42 -0.52
CA ALA A 388 -0.71 7.69 -1.58
C ALA A 388 -0.52 6.16 -1.47
N ALA A 389 0.57 5.68 -0.86
CA ALA A 389 0.84 4.25 -0.67
C ALA A 389 0.12 3.62 0.54
N THR A 390 -0.47 4.42 1.43
CA THR A 390 -1.07 3.97 2.69
C THR A 390 -2.56 4.30 2.75
N GLY A 391 -3.18 4.11 3.91
CA GLY A 391 -4.57 4.47 4.13
C GLY A 391 -5.55 3.31 3.96
N HIS A 392 -6.76 3.64 3.55
CA HIS A 392 -7.94 2.79 3.60
C HIS A 392 -7.71 1.45 2.92
N ARG A 393 -8.07 0.37 3.62
CA ARG A 393 -7.98 -1.03 3.14
C ARG A 393 -6.54 -1.50 2.90
N ILE A 394 -5.50 -0.75 3.30
CA ILE A 394 -4.09 -1.19 3.29
C ILE A 394 -3.50 -1.22 4.71
N CYS A 395 -3.76 -0.19 5.51
CA CYS A 395 -3.17 -0.03 6.84
C CYS A 395 -4.19 -0.34 7.94
N ASN A 396 -3.74 -0.88 9.07
CA ASN A 396 -4.58 -1.19 10.23
C ASN A 396 -3.90 -1.01 11.60
N ASP A 397 -2.56 -0.90 11.67
CA ASP A 397 -1.81 -0.83 12.94
C ASP A 397 -2.30 0.32 13.86
N CYS A 398 -2.62 1.49 13.29
CA CYS A 398 -3.14 2.64 14.03
C CYS A 398 -4.54 2.41 14.61
N MET A 399 -5.41 1.66 13.92
CA MET A 399 -6.74 1.29 14.40
C MET A 399 -6.64 0.29 15.56
N ASN A 400 -5.76 -0.72 15.42
CA ASN A 400 -5.54 -1.72 16.45
C ASN A 400 -5.08 -1.10 17.78
N SER A 401 -4.21 -0.08 17.72
CA SER A 401 -3.70 0.62 18.90
C SER A 401 -4.56 1.79 19.38
N CYS A 402 -5.68 2.09 18.72
CA CYS A 402 -6.58 3.16 19.15
C CYS A 402 -7.01 2.96 20.61
N ILE A 403 -7.14 4.02 21.40
CA ILE A 403 -7.58 3.90 22.81
C ILE A 403 -8.95 3.20 22.98
N TYR A 404 -9.77 3.20 21.93
CA TYR A 404 -11.02 2.43 21.84
C TYR A 404 -10.76 0.94 21.62
N GLN A 405 -10.54 0.22 22.73
CA GLN A 405 -10.23 -1.22 22.71
C GLN A 405 -11.45 -2.14 22.89
N LYS A 406 -12.60 -1.59 23.32
CA LYS A 406 -13.85 -2.32 23.60
C LYS A 406 -15.01 -1.96 22.66
N GLN A 407 -14.75 -1.06 21.72
CA GLN A 407 -15.70 -0.55 20.74
C GLN A 407 -14.95 -0.26 19.45
N GLU A 408 -15.68 -0.02 18.36
CA GLU A 408 -15.08 0.28 17.05
C GLU A 408 -14.02 1.39 17.17
N PRO A 409 -12.79 1.14 16.70
CA PRO A 409 -11.74 2.15 16.72
C PRO A 409 -12.00 3.24 15.68
N VAL A 410 -11.36 4.40 15.85
CA VAL A 410 -11.36 5.44 14.81
C VAL A 410 -10.72 4.86 13.54
N ASN A 411 -11.42 4.91 12.40
CA ASN A 411 -10.88 4.48 11.12
C ASN A 411 -9.93 5.53 10.53
N VAL A 412 -8.74 5.64 11.14
CA VAL A 412 -7.67 6.55 10.72
C VAL A 412 -7.28 6.38 9.24
N PRO A 413 -7.11 5.14 8.71
CA PRO A 413 -6.76 4.95 7.30
C PRO A 413 -7.81 5.52 6.33
N MET A 414 -9.10 5.47 6.69
CA MET A 414 -10.17 6.13 5.91
C MET A 414 -10.02 7.65 5.88
N ILE A 415 -9.69 8.26 7.03
CA ILE A 415 -9.46 9.70 7.13
C ILE A 415 -8.23 10.10 6.29
N GLU A 416 -7.12 9.36 6.40
CA GLU A 416 -5.89 9.61 5.63
C GLU A 416 -6.15 9.59 4.11
N THR A 417 -6.79 8.53 3.59
CA THR A 417 -7.13 8.43 2.17
C THR A 417 -8.08 9.55 1.74
N ARG A 418 -9.11 9.86 2.54
CA ARG A 418 -10.04 10.93 2.20
C ARG A 418 -9.36 12.30 2.16
N THR A 419 -8.46 12.58 3.10
CA THR A 419 -7.68 13.83 3.11
C THR A 419 -6.87 13.99 1.82
N LEU A 420 -6.21 12.92 1.36
CA LEU A 420 -5.50 12.96 0.08
C LEU A 420 -6.47 13.17 -1.11
N ASP A 421 -7.56 12.42 -1.16
CA ASP A 421 -8.53 12.50 -2.25
C ASP A 421 -9.21 13.88 -2.34
N ASP A 422 -9.48 14.53 -1.21
CA ASP A 422 -10.01 15.89 -1.16
C ASP A 422 -9.06 16.88 -1.82
N VAL A 423 -7.75 16.79 -1.54
CA VAL A 423 -6.75 17.64 -2.18
C VAL A 423 -6.59 17.31 -3.66
N LEU A 424 -6.52 16.03 -4.03
CA LEU A 424 -6.42 15.60 -5.43
C LEU A 424 -7.62 16.01 -6.29
N SER A 425 -8.77 16.24 -5.66
CA SER A 425 -10.00 16.69 -6.33
C SER A 425 -10.05 18.21 -6.57
N LEU A 426 -9.14 18.98 -5.96
CA LEU A 426 -9.00 20.41 -6.23
C LEU A 426 -8.31 20.66 -7.57
N PRO A 427 -8.53 21.82 -8.22
CA PRO A 427 -7.68 22.24 -9.32
C PRO A 427 -6.22 22.27 -8.89
N TYR A 428 -5.35 21.66 -9.69
CA TYR A 428 -3.93 21.45 -9.41
C TYR A 428 -3.64 20.63 -8.15
N GLY A 429 -4.60 19.81 -7.69
CA GLY A 429 -4.45 18.96 -6.50
C GLY A 429 -3.21 18.07 -6.49
N PHE A 430 -2.87 17.48 -7.65
CA PHE A 430 -1.62 16.74 -7.80
C PHE A 430 -0.38 17.64 -7.62
N GLU A 431 -0.39 18.86 -8.17
CA GLU A 431 0.72 19.79 -8.05
C GLU A 431 0.90 20.30 -6.62
N ILE A 432 -0.20 20.48 -5.87
CA ILE A 432 -0.18 20.78 -4.44
C ILE A 432 0.46 19.63 -3.66
N TYR A 433 0.03 18.39 -3.92
CA TYR A 433 0.63 17.22 -3.28
C TYR A 433 2.12 17.05 -3.64
N SER A 434 2.45 17.25 -4.91
CA SER A 434 3.83 17.23 -5.42
C SER A 434 4.70 18.29 -4.79
N LEU A 435 4.19 19.51 -4.63
CA LEU A 435 4.84 20.61 -3.91
C LEU A 435 5.11 20.21 -2.46
N LEU A 436 4.08 19.79 -1.70
CA LEU A 436 4.20 19.42 -0.30
C LEU A 436 5.17 18.25 -0.07
N SER A 437 5.37 17.38 -1.06
CA SER A 437 6.32 16.27 -0.97
C SER A 437 7.79 16.74 -0.96
N ARG A 438 8.05 17.96 -1.45
CA ARG A 438 9.40 18.54 -1.56
C ARG A 438 9.58 19.73 -0.63
N TRP A 439 8.54 20.55 -0.49
CA TRP A 439 8.49 21.71 0.38
C TRP A 439 7.34 21.58 1.36
N ASN A 440 7.64 21.29 2.63
CA ASN A 440 6.66 21.23 3.69
C ASN A 440 7.18 22.00 4.91
N PRO A 441 6.71 23.23 5.14
CA PRO A 441 7.23 24.05 6.22
C PRO A 441 6.89 23.53 7.62
N LEU A 442 5.95 22.58 7.75
CA LEU A 442 5.63 21.90 9.00
C LEU A 442 6.65 20.80 9.37
N ASN A 443 7.50 20.39 8.43
CA ASN A 443 8.63 19.52 8.70
C ASN A 443 9.85 20.37 9.09
N PHE A 444 10.00 20.67 10.38
CA PHE A 444 11.05 21.56 10.87
C PHE A 444 12.48 21.04 10.63
N GLN A 445 12.66 19.72 10.53
CA GLN A 445 13.97 19.10 10.29
C GLN A 445 14.39 19.17 8.82
N ARG A 446 13.42 19.09 7.90
CA ARG A 446 13.66 19.07 6.46
C ARG A 446 12.52 19.76 5.70
N PRO A 447 12.40 21.10 5.80
CA PRO A 447 11.33 21.83 5.13
C PRO A 447 11.54 21.95 3.61
N LEU A 448 12.79 21.80 3.16
CA LEU A 448 13.24 21.95 1.78
C LEU A 448 14.14 20.76 1.38
N PRO A 449 14.25 20.45 0.08
CA PRO A 449 15.24 19.49 -0.38
C PRO A 449 16.67 20.05 -0.21
N LYS A 450 17.62 19.18 0.09
CA LYS A 450 19.05 19.52 0.19
C LYS A 450 19.67 19.77 -1.20
N GLU A 451 20.85 20.37 -1.21
CA GLU A 451 21.63 20.58 -2.43
C GLU A 451 22.12 19.26 -3.03
N ASN A 452 22.37 19.26 -4.34
CA ASN A 452 22.87 18.07 -5.01
C ASN A 452 24.26 17.69 -4.47
N THR A 453 24.36 16.48 -3.94
CA THR A 453 25.56 15.91 -3.33
C THR A 453 26.52 15.27 -4.33
N GLY A 454 26.07 15.04 -5.57
CA GLY A 454 26.81 14.29 -6.59
C GLY A 454 26.99 12.80 -6.28
N LYS A 455 26.32 12.27 -5.24
CA LYS A 455 26.39 10.85 -4.85
C LYS A 455 25.35 10.03 -5.57
N ASN A 456 25.73 8.85 -6.03
CA ASN A 456 24.89 7.98 -6.84
C ASN A 456 24.46 6.75 -6.04
N VAL A 457 23.15 6.52 -5.91
CA VAL A 457 22.59 5.38 -5.17
C VAL A 457 21.82 4.47 -6.13
N LEU A 458 22.10 3.17 -6.06
CA LEU A 458 21.30 2.14 -6.72
C LEU A 458 20.26 1.59 -5.74
N ILE A 459 18.98 1.69 -6.08
CA ILE A 459 17.89 1.04 -5.33
C ILE A 459 17.40 -0.17 -6.11
N VAL A 460 17.36 -1.33 -5.45
CA VAL A 460 16.98 -2.60 -6.07
C VAL A 460 15.61 -3.05 -5.56
N GLY A 461 14.62 -3.04 -6.44
CA GLY A 461 13.21 -3.31 -6.15
C GLY A 461 12.43 -2.02 -5.94
N GLN A 462 11.25 -1.92 -6.56
CA GLN A 462 10.37 -0.74 -6.50
C GLN A 462 9.02 -1.04 -5.87
N GLY A 463 9.05 -1.83 -4.80
CA GLY A 463 7.97 -1.90 -3.82
C GLY A 463 7.97 -0.71 -2.85
N PRO A 464 7.13 -0.74 -1.80
CA PRO A 464 6.98 0.36 -0.85
C PRO A 464 8.26 0.87 -0.20
N ALA A 465 9.18 -0.03 0.16
CA ALA A 465 10.48 0.37 0.66
C ALA A 465 11.34 1.08 -0.42
N GLY A 466 11.33 0.57 -1.64
CA GLY A 466 12.16 1.09 -2.73
C GLY A 466 11.78 2.50 -3.16
N PHE A 467 10.49 2.71 -3.47
CA PHE A 467 10.01 4.03 -3.91
C PHE A 467 10.03 5.06 -2.78
N ASN A 468 9.83 4.64 -1.53
CA ASN A 468 9.92 5.55 -0.38
C ASN A 468 11.37 5.96 -0.14
N LEU A 469 12.32 5.02 -0.25
CA LEU A 469 13.73 5.33 -0.13
C LEU A 469 14.20 6.28 -1.23
N ALA A 470 13.74 6.07 -2.47
CA ALA A 470 14.01 6.98 -3.57
C ALA A 470 13.60 8.41 -3.23
N HIS A 471 12.36 8.60 -2.75
CA HIS A 471 11.88 9.90 -2.32
C HIS A 471 12.80 10.56 -1.28
N HIS A 472 13.13 9.85 -0.21
CA HIS A 472 13.94 10.40 0.87
C HIS A 472 15.35 10.77 0.43
N LEU A 473 16.02 9.94 -0.37
CA LEU A 473 17.38 10.18 -0.85
C LEU A 473 17.43 11.29 -1.92
N LEU A 474 16.40 11.38 -2.78
CA LEU A 474 16.26 12.49 -3.72
C LEU A 474 16.07 13.82 -3.00
N SER A 475 15.28 13.85 -1.92
CA SER A 475 15.10 15.03 -1.07
C SER A 475 16.36 15.37 -0.26
N ASP A 476 17.25 14.41 -0.04
CA ASP A 476 18.58 14.62 0.55
C ASP A 476 19.65 15.00 -0.50
N GLY A 477 19.26 15.16 -1.76
CA GLY A 477 20.11 15.68 -2.83
C GLY A 477 21.00 14.62 -3.50
N HIS A 478 20.71 13.33 -3.32
CA HIS A 478 21.43 12.26 -4.00
C HIS A 478 20.83 11.98 -5.39
N ASN A 479 21.64 11.45 -6.31
CA ASN A 479 21.16 10.86 -7.55
C ASN A 479 20.71 9.42 -7.29
N VAL A 480 19.53 9.07 -7.77
CA VAL A 480 18.95 7.74 -7.53
C VAL A 480 18.66 7.06 -8.86
N VAL A 481 19.23 5.87 -9.04
CA VAL A 481 18.81 4.93 -10.08
C VAL A 481 18.08 3.78 -9.40
N ALA A 482 16.85 3.54 -9.83
CA ALA A 482 16.03 2.43 -9.39
C ALA A 482 16.01 1.33 -10.44
N ILE A 483 16.12 0.08 -10.01
CA ILE A 483 15.93 -1.09 -10.86
C ILE A 483 14.88 -2.02 -10.29
N ASP A 484 14.15 -2.72 -11.16
CA ASP A 484 13.31 -3.86 -10.79
C ASP A 484 13.53 -5.03 -11.75
N GLY A 485 13.44 -6.25 -11.24
CA GLY A 485 13.50 -7.45 -12.09
C GLY A 485 12.25 -7.65 -12.92
N LEU A 486 11.12 -7.08 -12.51
CA LEU A 486 9.87 -7.09 -13.28
C LEU A 486 9.91 -6.03 -14.39
N LYS A 487 9.08 -6.25 -15.42
CA LYS A 487 8.81 -5.22 -16.44
C LYS A 487 8.20 -3.99 -15.76
N ILE A 488 8.79 -2.82 -15.97
CA ILE A 488 8.24 -1.53 -15.60
C ILE A 488 7.84 -0.82 -16.88
N GLU A 489 6.54 -0.55 -17.06
CA GLU A 489 6.06 0.17 -18.24
C GLU A 489 6.55 1.63 -18.21
N PRO A 490 6.96 2.22 -19.34
CA PRO A 490 7.23 3.64 -19.45
C PRO A 490 6.08 4.49 -18.90
N LEU A 491 6.39 5.53 -18.13
CA LEU A 491 5.38 6.49 -17.69
C LEU A 491 5.03 7.41 -18.87
N ILE A 492 3.75 7.52 -19.18
CA ILE A 492 3.26 8.50 -20.15
C ILE A 492 2.99 9.80 -19.40
N ASP A 493 3.88 10.78 -19.57
CA ASP A 493 3.80 12.11 -18.98
C ASP A 493 4.39 13.14 -19.95
N ASP A 494 3.67 14.24 -20.19
CA ASP A 494 4.11 15.36 -21.05
C ASP A 494 4.84 16.46 -20.26
N PHE A 495 5.05 16.23 -18.96
CA PHE A 495 5.66 17.15 -17.99
C PHE A 495 4.92 18.49 -17.88
N GLN A 496 3.66 18.56 -18.32
CA GLN A 496 2.81 19.72 -18.08
C GLN A 496 2.16 19.66 -16.68
N PRO A 497 1.82 20.82 -16.10
CA PRO A 497 1.07 20.85 -14.84
C PRO A 497 -0.27 20.12 -14.95
N ILE A 498 -0.55 19.23 -14.00
CA ILE A 498 -1.80 18.46 -13.97
C ILE A 498 -2.88 19.29 -13.27
N LYS A 499 -3.77 19.90 -14.06
CA LYS A 499 -4.90 20.66 -13.51
C LYS A 499 -5.93 19.78 -12.81
N ASN A 500 -6.31 18.65 -13.40
CA ASN A 500 -7.27 17.72 -12.81
C ASN A 500 -6.72 16.30 -12.90
N PHE A 501 -6.46 15.67 -11.77
CA PHE A 501 -6.00 14.28 -11.76
C PHE A 501 -7.13 13.35 -12.20
N GLN A 502 -6.85 12.47 -13.17
CA GLN A 502 -7.83 11.53 -13.70
C GLN A 502 -7.54 10.12 -13.19
N TYR A 503 -8.55 9.51 -12.57
CA TYR A 503 -8.51 8.11 -12.15
C TYR A 503 -8.90 7.21 -13.31
N GLU A 504 -8.12 6.17 -13.54
CA GLU A 504 -8.40 5.11 -14.52
C GLU A 504 -9.12 3.95 -13.84
N LYS A 505 -10.03 3.29 -14.54
CA LYS A 505 -10.61 2.03 -14.05
C LYS A 505 -9.51 0.96 -13.94
N LEU A 506 -9.54 0.18 -12.87
CA LEU A 506 -8.50 -0.83 -12.63
C LEU A 506 -8.51 -1.94 -13.68
N SER A 507 -9.69 -2.26 -14.21
CA SER A 507 -9.85 -3.25 -15.28
C SER A 507 -9.31 -2.79 -16.64
N GLU A 508 -9.18 -1.47 -16.87
CA GLU A 508 -8.80 -0.88 -18.16
C GLU A 508 -7.35 -0.35 -18.15
N ARG A 509 -6.83 0.07 -16.98
CA ARG A 509 -5.50 0.68 -16.87
C ARG A 509 -4.37 -0.28 -17.29
N THR A 510 -3.27 0.27 -17.77
CA THR A 510 -2.04 -0.50 -18.01
C THR A 510 -1.37 -0.85 -16.68
N ALA A 511 -1.08 -2.13 -16.43
CA ALA A 511 -0.33 -2.54 -15.25
C ALA A 511 1.11 -2.01 -15.39
N GLY A 512 1.50 -1.08 -14.52
CA GLY A 512 2.75 -0.35 -14.63
C GLY A 512 3.97 -1.17 -14.20
N GLY A 513 3.76 -2.26 -13.46
CA GLY A 513 4.81 -3.10 -12.86
C GLY A 513 5.52 -2.47 -11.66
N PHE A 514 5.33 -1.17 -11.44
CA PHE A 514 5.84 -0.40 -10.32
C PHE A 514 4.95 -0.54 -9.08
N GLY A 515 5.54 -0.71 -7.89
CA GLY A 515 4.80 -0.85 -6.62
C GLY A 515 4.99 -2.21 -5.93
N GLY A 516 5.62 -3.18 -6.60
CA GLY A 516 5.83 -4.52 -6.05
C GLY A 516 4.50 -5.18 -5.68
N VAL A 517 4.40 -5.73 -4.46
CA VAL A 517 3.16 -6.38 -3.97
C VAL A 517 1.95 -5.42 -4.01
N ALA A 518 2.13 -4.10 -3.93
CA ALA A 518 1.00 -3.17 -4.07
C ALA A 518 0.40 -3.16 -5.49
N GLU A 519 1.19 -3.49 -6.51
CA GLU A 519 0.76 -3.56 -7.91
C GLU A 519 0.14 -4.91 -8.24
N TYR A 520 0.82 -5.99 -7.84
CA TYR A 520 0.50 -7.34 -8.33
C TYR A 520 -0.10 -8.27 -7.27
N GLY A 521 0.00 -7.94 -5.99
CA GLY A 521 -0.46 -8.78 -4.88
C GLY A 521 -1.72 -8.25 -4.21
N ILE A 522 -1.77 -6.95 -3.93
CA ILE A 522 -2.99 -6.26 -3.45
C ILE A 522 -3.90 -6.05 -4.67
N THR A 523 -5.14 -6.52 -4.57
CA THR A 523 -6.06 -6.65 -5.70
C THR A 523 -7.02 -5.46 -5.77
N SER A 524 -8.28 -5.66 -6.15
CA SER A 524 -9.30 -4.64 -6.32
C SER A 524 -9.78 -3.95 -5.03
N ARG A 525 -9.25 -4.32 -3.85
CA ARG A 525 -9.60 -3.64 -2.59
C ARG A 525 -8.87 -2.32 -2.37
N TRP A 526 -7.91 -1.98 -3.23
CA TRP A 526 -7.15 -0.73 -3.16
C TRP A 526 -6.94 -0.09 -4.53
N ASP A 527 -6.96 1.24 -4.59
CA ASP A 527 -6.89 2.00 -5.84
C ASP A 527 -5.45 2.13 -6.34
N LYS A 528 -5.11 1.34 -7.35
CA LYS A 528 -3.76 1.32 -7.94
C LYS A 528 -3.40 2.61 -8.69
N ASN A 529 -4.35 3.53 -8.92
CA ASN A 529 -4.02 4.86 -9.46
C ASN A 529 -3.06 5.63 -8.54
N TYR A 530 -3.04 5.34 -7.25
CA TYR A 530 -2.08 5.94 -6.32
C TYR A 530 -0.62 5.57 -6.66
N LEU A 531 -0.36 4.43 -7.28
CA LEU A 531 0.98 4.10 -7.77
C LEU A 531 1.41 5.03 -8.90
N LYS A 532 0.50 5.42 -9.80
CA LYS A 532 0.78 6.41 -10.85
C LYS A 532 1.15 7.77 -10.26
N ILE A 533 0.47 8.19 -9.19
CA ILE A 533 0.81 9.42 -8.46
C ILE A 533 2.25 9.35 -7.95
N ILE A 534 2.63 8.26 -7.28
CA ILE A 534 3.99 8.08 -6.75
C ILE A 534 5.02 8.09 -7.88
N ARG A 535 4.72 7.45 -9.02
CA ARG A 535 5.60 7.52 -10.20
C ARG A 535 5.80 8.95 -10.67
N LEU A 536 4.73 9.73 -10.81
CA LEU A 536 4.84 11.15 -11.19
C LEU A 536 5.66 11.97 -10.17
N LEU A 537 5.51 11.71 -8.86
CA LEU A 537 6.29 12.37 -7.81
C LEU A 537 7.80 12.11 -7.88
N LEU A 538 8.20 10.93 -8.39
CA LEU A 538 9.59 10.50 -8.50
C LEU A 538 10.18 10.79 -9.88
N GLU A 539 9.52 10.35 -10.96
CA GLU A 539 10.02 10.42 -12.34
C GLU A 539 10.04 11.85 -12.91
N ARG A 540 9.31 12.80 -12.32
CA ARG A 540 9.46 14.23 -12.64
C ARG A 540 10.70 14.89 -12.02
N ARG A 541 11.50 14.16 -11.23
CA ARG A 541 12.75 14.66 -10.64
C ARG A 541 13.94 14.33 -11.54
N LYS A 542 14.72 15.34 -11.94
CA LYS A 542 15.85 15.20 -12.88
C LYS A 542 16.96 14.26 -12.41
N ASN A 543 17.08 14.03 -11.11
CA ASN A 543 18.07 13.17 -10.46
C ASN A 543 17.53 11.76 -10.16
N PHE A 544 16.45 11.33 -10.82
CA PHE A 544 15.87 9.98 -10.70
C PHE A 544 15.79 9.29 -12.06
N ALA A 545 16.08 7.99 -12.11
CA ALA A 545 15.78 7.14 -13.26
C ALA A 545 15.33 5.75 -12.80
N LEU A 546 14.39 5.15 -13.53
CA LEU A 546 13.80 3.85 -13.21
C LEU A 546 13.89 2.90 -14.41
N TYR A 547 14.39 1.68 -14.18
CA TYR A 547 14.52 0.65 -15.20
C TYR A 547 13.94 -0.69 -14.74
N GLY A 548 13.01 -1.24 -15.53
CA GLY A 548 12.50 -2.60 -15.33
C GLY A 548 13.29 -3.65 -16.09
N GLY A 549 13.07 -4.92 -15.75
CA GLY A 549 13.72 -6.06 -16.38
C GLY A 549 15.20 -6.20 -16.04
N ILE A 550 15.70 -5.55 -14.98
CA ILE A 550 17.10 -5.60 -14.58
C ILE A 550 17.22 -6.40 -13.29
N ARG A 551 17.79 -7.61 -13.41
CA ARG A 551 17.94 -8.51 -12.27
C ARG A 551 19.27 -8.28 -11.55
N PHE A 552 19.19 -7.78 -10.32
CA PHE A 552 20.35 -7.70 -9.44
C PHE A 552 20.84 -9.10 -9.05
N GLY A 553 22.16 -9.29 -9.01
CA GLY A 553 22.82 -10.59 -8.87
C GLY A 553 23.14 -11.30 -10.18
N SER A 554 22.71 -10.74 -11.32
CA SER A 554 22.99 -11.34 -12.64
C SER A 554 23.19 -10.30 -13.75
N THR A 555 22.12 -9.63 -14.19
CA THR A 555 22.23 -8.50 -15.15
C THR A 555 23.20 -7.45 -14.63
N ILE A 556 23.12 -7.15 -13.33
CA ILE A 556 24.07 -6.30 -12.61
C ILE A 556 24.41 -6.94 -11.26
N THR A 557 25.70 -6.94 -10.90
CA THR A 557 26.21 -7.49 -9.63
C THR A 557 26.61 -6.37 -8.68
N ALA A 558 26.82 -6.66 -7.38
CA ALA A 558 27.28 -5.65 -6.42
C ALA A 558 28.59 -4.96 -6.89
N LYS A 559 29.59 -5.76 -7.28
CA LYS A 559 30.84 -5.26 -7.87
C LYS A 559 30.60 -4.45 -9.15
N GLY A 560 29.72 -4.93 -10.04
CA GLY A 560 29.35 -4.23 -11.26
C GLY A 560 28.75 -2.85 -10.99
N SER A 561 27.86 -2.74 -9.99
CA SER A 561 27.28 -1.47 -9.58
C SER A 561 28.34 -0.49 -9.09
N PHE A 562 29.23 -0.89 -8.18
CA PHE A 562 30.30 0.00 -7.72
C PHE A 562 31.21 0.45 -8.87
N ASN A 563 31.51 -0.43 -9.83
CA ASN A 563 32.30 -0.10 -11.03
C ASN A 563 31.58 0.86 -11.98
N LEU A 564 30.25 0.89 -11.99
CA LEU A 564 29.44 1.86 -12.74
C LEU A 564 29.38 3.24 -12.07
N GLY A 565 29.96 3.39 -10.88
CA GLY A 565 30.06 4.68 -10.19
C GLY A 565 28.97 4.92 -9.15
N PHE A 566 28.24 3.87 -8.75
CA PHE A 566 27.36 3.91 -7.58
C PHE A 566 28.19 3.95 -6.29
N ASP A 567 27.82 4.81 -5.35
CA ASP A 567 28.45 4.94 -4.04
C ASP A 567 27.78 4.04 -2.98
N HIS A 568 26.48 3.76 -3.16
CA HIS A 568 25.71 2.92 -2.25
C HIS A 568 24.69 2.05 -3.02
N ILE A 569 24.39 0.86 -2.48
CA ILE A 569 23.35 -0.03 -2.99
C ILE A 569 22.33 -0.28 -1.88
N ALA A 570 21.04 -0.13 -2.18
CA ALA A 570 19.97 -0.40 -1.24
C ALA A 570 19.04 -1.49 -1.77
N LEU A 571 18.88 -2.57 -0.99
CA LEU A 571 18.04 -3.71 -1.33
C LEU A 571 16.62 -3.54 -0.78
N ALA A 572 15.63 -3.56 -1.66
CA ALA A 572 14.20 -3.51 -1.37
C ALA A 572 13.46 -4.64 -2.12
N LEU A 573 14.01 -5.85 -2.04
CA LEU A 573 13.60 -7.02 -2.83
C LEU A 573 12.30 -7.70 -2.38
N GLY A 574 11.72 -7.28 -1.24
CA GLY A 574 10.46 -7.80 -0.71
C GLY A 574 10.52 -9.27 -0.26
N SER A 575 9.35 -9.88 -0.10
CA SER A 575 9.16 -11.29 0.28
C SER A 575 8.69 -12.15 -0.91
N GLY A 576 9.49 -12.19 -1.98
CA GLY A 576 9.11 -12.84 -3.24
C GLY A 576 9.17 -14.39 -3.25
N LYS A 577 9.69 -15.04 -2.21
CA LYS A 577 9.89 -16.50 -2.19
C LYS A 577 8.69 -17.19 -1.54
N PRO A 578 7.85 -17.94 -2.29
CA PRO A 578 6.67 -18.54 -1.71
C PRO A 578 7.01 -19.80 -0.90
N LYS A 579 6.30 -20.03 0.21
CA LYS A 579 6.45 -21.25 1.02
C LYS A 579 5.76 -22.41 0.33
N THR A 580 6.50 -23.50 0.13
CA THR A 580 5.95 -24.73 -0.42
C THR A 580 5.44 -25.63 0.71
N ILE A 581 4.36 -26.36 0.42
CA ILE A 581 3.86 -27.42 1.31
C ILE A 581 4.33 -28.77 0.76
N LYS A 582 4.64 -29.70 1.66
CA LYS A 582 5.02 -31.06 1.27
C LYS A 582 3.76 -31.89 1.04
N ILE A 583 3.32 -31.97 -0.21
CA ILE A 583 2.15 -32.76 -0.63
C ILE A 583 2.47 -33.56 -1.89
N LYS A 584 1.91 -34.77 -2.01
CA LYS A 584 2.06 -35.58 -3.22
C LYS A 584 1.36 -34.91 -4.40
N ASN A 585 2.00 -34.97 -5.57
CA ASN A 585 1.54 -34.35 -6.83
C ASN A 585 1.46 -32.81 -6.80
N MET A 586 2.33 -32.15 -6.02
CA MET A 586 2.41 -30.67 -5.95
C MET A 586 2.72 -29.98 -7.31
N LEU A 587 3.31 -30.71 -8.26
CA LEU A 587 3.61 -30.22 -9.61
C LEU A 587 2.55 -30.64 -10.65
N ALA A 588 1.43 -31.22 -10.22
CA ALA A 588 0.34 -31.59 -11.12
C ALA A 588 -0.23 -30.36 -11.84
N ARG A 589 -0.76 -30.57 -13.05
CA ARG A 589 -1.39 -29.49 -13.80
C ARG A 589 -2.63 -28.99 -13.06
N GLY A 590 -2.85 -27.68 -13.12
CA GLY A 590 -3.89 -27.00 -12.34
C GLY A 590 -3.48 -26.65 -10.90
N VAL A 591 -2.28 -27.03 -10.44
CA VAL A 591 -1.71 -26.58 -9.17
C VAL A 591 -0.77 -25.39 -9.43
N ARG A 592 -0.93 -24.29 -8.69
CA ARG A 592 -0.05 -23.10 -8.76
C ARG A 592 0.20 -22.48 -7.40
N MET A 593 1.29 -21.73 -7.28
CA MET A 593 1.47 -20.84 -6.13
C MET A 593 0.52 -19.63 -6.27
N ALA A 594 -0.09 -19.22 -5.16
CA ALA A 594 -1.01 -18.08 -5.15
C ALA A 594 -0.33 -16.77 -5.58
N SER A 595 0.91 -16.55 -5.15
CA SER A 595 1.70 -15.37 -5.56
C SER A 595 1.94 -15.34 -7.07
N ASP A 596 2.23 -16.49 -7.70
CA ASP A 596 2.42 -16.60 -9.15
C ASP A 596 1.12 -16.33 -9.91
N PHE A 597 0.00 -16.87 -9.43
CA PHE A 597 -1.31 -16.59 -10.01
C PHE A 597 -1.66 -15.10 -9.97
N LEU A 598 -1.55 -14.45 -8.81
CA LEU A 598 -1.85 -13.02 -8.67
C LEU A 598 -0.91 -12.16 -9.52
N MET A 599 0.39 -12.45 -9.49
CA MET A 599 1.39 -11.76 -10.31
C MET A 599 1.07 -11.86 -11.80
N SER A 600 0.83 -13.09 -12.27
CA SER A 600 0.56 -13.33 -13.68
C SER A 600 -0.77 -12.69 -14.09
N LEU A 601 -1.81 -12.79 -13.27
CA LEU A 601 -3.14 -12.24 -13.58
C LEU A 601 -3.09 -10.73 -13.80
N GLN A 602 -2.35 -10.03 -12.93
CA GLN A 602 -2.23 -8.58 -12.93
C GLN A 602 -1.22 -8.07 -13.98
N LEU A 603 -0.02 -8.64 -14.05
CA LEU A 603 1.09 -8.09 -14.85
C LEU A 603 1.12 -8.55 -16.32
N THR A 604 0.47 -9.67 -16.66
CA THR A 604 0.35 -10.10 -18.07
C THR A 604 -0.86 -9.48 -18.77
N GLY A 605 -1.77 -8.85 -18.00
CA GLY A 605 -3.05 -8.38 -18.49
C GLY A 605 -4.06 -9.51 -18.75
N ALA A 606 -3.85 -10.73 -18.24
CA ALA A 606 -4.78 -11.85 -18.44
C ALA A 606 -6.22 -11.52 -17.99
N LEU A 607 -6.37 -10.66 -16.98
CA LEU A 607 -7.66 -10.15 -16.50
C LEU A 607 -8.40 -9.27 -17.53
N LYS A 608 -7.69 -8.72 -18.53
CA LYS A 608 -8.26 -7.82 -19.53
C LYS A 608 -8.86 -8.61 -20.69
N PHE A 609 -10.00 -8.14 -21.18
CA PHE A 609 -10.68 -8.79 -22.30
C PHE A 609 -9.90 -8.64 -23.61
N ASP A 610 -9.22 -7.51 -23.81
CA ASP A 610 -8.44 -7.17 -25.00
C ASP A 610 -7.03 -7.77 -25.05
N SER A 611 -6.50 -8.29 -23.94
CA SER A 611 -5.15 -8.90 -23.90
C SER A 611 -5.12 -10.29 -24.53
N ILE A 612 -4.08 -10.67 -25.27
CA ILE A 612 -3.95 -12.05 -25.77
C ILE A 612 -3.72 -13.06 -24.63
N ALA A 613 -3.05 -12.63 -23.56
CA ALA A 613 -2.68 -13.48 -22.42
C ALA A 613 -3.90 -14.13 -21.74
N ASN A 614 -3.71 -15.37 -21.27
CA ASN A 614 -4.74 -16.11 -20.55
C ASN A 614 -4.13 -17.04 -19.50
N LEU A 615 -4.74 -17.10 -18.32
CA LEU A 615 -4.41 -18.06 -17.28
C LEU A 615 -5.48 -19.13 -17.25
N GLN A 616 -5.11 -20.38 -17.46
CA GLN A 616 -6.10 -21.45 -17.40
C GLN A 616 -6.52 -21.71 -15.95
N VAL A 617 -7.71 -21.25 -15.57
CA VAL A 617 -8.43 -21.65 -14.35
C VAL A 617 -9.63 -22.51 -14.74
N ARG A 618 -9.83 -23.60 -14.01
CA ARG A 618 -10.97 -24.53 -14.13
C ARG A 618 -11.70 -24.65 -12.79
N MET A 619 -13.02 -24.76 -12.83
CA MET A 619 -13.86 -24.95 -11.64
C MET A 619 -14.00 -26.44 -11.29
N PRO A 620 -14.14 -26.81 -10.01
CA PRO A 620 -14.05 -25.96 -8.82
C PRO A 620 -12.60 -25.58 -8.44
N VAL A 621 -12.47 -24.46 -7.72
CA VAL A 621 -11.18 -23.91 -7.26
C VAL A 621 -11.00 -24.11 -5.76
N VAL A 622 -9.79 -24.48 -5.36
CA VAL A 622 -9.37 -24.57 -3.95
C VAL A 622 -8.16 -23.70 -3.70
N VAL A 623 -8.18 -22.92 -2.62
CA VAL A 623 -7.05 -22.13 -2.13
C VAL A 623 -6.62 -22.68 -0.77
N ILE A 624 -5.35 -23.03 -0.63
CA ILE A 624 -4.80 -23.60 0.60
C ILE A 624 -4.05 -22.51 1.37
N GLY A 625 -4.56 -22.11 2.53
CA GLY A 625 -4.02 -21.02 3.34
C GLY A 625 -5.11 -20.08 3.86
N ALA A 626 -4.76 -19.15 4.75
CA ALA A 626 -5.72 -18.19 5.32
C ALA A 626 -5.07 -16.84 5.70
N GLY A 627 -4.02 -16.44 4.99
CA GLY A 627 -3.52 -15.06 5.00
C GLY A 627 -4.25 -14.21 3.96
N LEU A 628 -3.93 -12.91 3.88
CA LEU A 628 -4.51 -12.02 2.87
C LEU A 628 -4.27 -12.52 1.44
N THR A 629 -3.10 -13.07 1.13
CA THR A 629 -2.82 -13.70 -0.18
C THR A 629 -3.82 -14.80 -0.54
N ALA A 630 -4.30 -15.58 0.44
CA ALA A 630 -5.30 -16.62 0.20
C ALA A 630 -6.68 -16.00 -0.11
N ILE A 631 -7.06 -14.97 0.65
CA ILE A 631 -8.31 -14.23 0.47
C ILE A 631 -8.33 -13.53 -0.90
N ASP A 632 -7.27 -12.78 -1.22
CA ASP A 632 -7.09 -12.07 -2.49
C ASP A 632 -7.07 -13.07 -3.67
N THR A 633 -6.42 -14.23 -3.53
CA THR A 633 -6.44 -15.28 -4.57
C THR A 633 -7.83 -15.87 -4.79
N ALA A 634 -8.59 -16.09 -3.71
CA ALA A 634 -9.91 -16.67 -3.80
C ALA A 634 -10.90 -15.73 -4.50
N THR A 635 -10.92 -14.45 -4.13
CA THR A 635 -11.80 -13.44 -4.75
C THR A 635 -11.41 -13.17 -6.20
N GLU A 636 -10.11 -13.09 -6.53
CA GLU A 636 -9.67 -12.91 -7.92
C GLU A 636 -9.96 -14.13 -8.79
N ALA A 637 -9.79 -15.36 -8.28
CA ALA A 637 -10.14 -16.57 -9.03
C ALA A 637 -11.64 -16.65 -9.33
N LEU A 638 -12.48 -16.22 -8.36
CA LEU A 638 -13.92 -16.13 -8.52
C LEU A 638 -14.30 -15.11 -9.61
N ALA A 639 -13.71 -13.91 -9.57
CA ALA A 639 -13.97 -12.84 -10.52
C ALA A 639 -13.43 -13.14 -11.93
N TYR A 640 -12.30 -13.85 -12.03
CA TYR A 640 -11.61 -14.13 -13.28
C TYR A 640 -12.30 -15.19 -14.13
N TYR A 641 -12.89 -16.22 -13.52
CA TYR A 641 -13.41 -17.37 -14.27
C TYR A 641 -14.46 -16.99 -15.32
N PRO A 642 -15.50 -16.17 -15.02
CA PRO A 642 -16.45 -15.69 -16.04
C PRO A 642 -15.78 -14.93 -17.18
N MET A 643 -14.82 -14.07 -16.86
CA MET A 643 -14.07 -13.28 -17.86
C MET A 643 -13.27 -14.19 -18.80
N GLN A 644 -12.59 -15.19 -18.25
CA GLN A 644 -11.77 -16.15 -19.00
C GLN A 644 -12.62 -16.96 -19.98
N VAL A 645 -13.75 -17.53 -19.54
CA VAL A 645 -14.58 -18.38 -20.40
C VAL A 645 -15.28 -17.56 -21.48
N GLU A 646 -15.73 -16.35 -21.16
CA GLU A 646 -16.36 -15.43 -22.12
C GLU A 646 -15.34 -14.97 -23.18
N LYS A 647 -14.13 -14.61 -22.76
CA LYS A 647 -13.01 -14.26 -23.65
C LYS A 647 -12.64 -15.42 -24.57
N PHE A 648 -12.63 -16.65 -24.06
CA PHE A 648 -12.38 -17.85 -24.86
C PHE A 648 -13.48 -18.05 -25.92
N LEU A 649 -14.76 -18.03 -25.51
CA LEU A 649 -15.89 -18.21 -26.43
C LEU A 649 -15.93 -17.13 -27.51
N TYR A 650 -15.69 -15.87 -27.14
CA TYR A 650 -15.64 -14.74 -28.07
C TYR A 650 -14.61 -14.98 -29.19
N ARG A 651 -13.38 -15.35 -28.84
CA ARG A 651 -12.32 -15.63 -29.81
C ARG A 651 -12.59 -16.88 -30.64
N TYR A 652 -13.05 -17.94 -29.99
CA TYR A 652 -13.43 -19.17 -30.67
C TYR A 652 -14.52 -18.91 -31.72
N ALA A 653 -15.55 -18.15 -31.38
CA ALA A 653 -16.63 -17.79 -32.32
C ALA A 653 -16.10 -17.04 -33.55
N ILE A 654 -15.21 -16.06 -33.36
CA ILE A 654 -14.57 -15.32 -34.47
C ILE A 654 -13.77 -16.26 -35.37
N LEU A 655 -12.99 -17.17 -34.79
CA LEU A 655 -12.17 -18.11 -35.56
C LEU A 655 -13.03 -19.12 -36.32
N VAL A 656 -14.11 -19.62 -35.71
CA VAL A 656 -15.04 -20.56 -36.34
C VAL A 656 -15.82 -19.88 -37.47
N ASP A 657 -16.27 -18.64 -37.29
CA ASP A 657 -16.93 -17.86 -38.34
C ASP A 657 -16.00 -17.67 -39.55
N LYS A 658 -14.73 -17.38 -39.31
CA LYS A 658 -13.75 -17.12 -40.36
C LYS A 658 -13.21 -18.37 -41.07
N HIS A 659 -12.98 -19.46 -40.34
CA HIS A 659 -12.24 -20.63 -40.85
C HIS A 659 -13.03 -21.95 -40.80
N GLY A 660 -14.19 -21.97 -40.15
CA GLY A 660 -14.97 -23.17 -39.90
C GLY A 660 -14.48 -23.98 -38.70
N LYS A 661 -15.43 -24.65 -38.03
CA LYS A 661 -15.17 -25.43 -36.80
C LYS A 661 -14.08 -26.48 -36.97
N ASN A 662 -14.16 -27.29 -38.02
CA ASN A 662 -13.20 -28.37 -38.25
C ASN A 662 -11.77 -27.86 -38.40
N TYR A 663 -11.57 -26.66 -38.98
CA TYR A 663 -10.24 -26.08 -39.11
C TYR A 663 -9.68 -25.63 -37.75
N VAL A 664 -10.51 -24.98 -36.93
CA VAL A 664 -10.09 -24.46 -35.61
C VAL A 664 -9.74 -25.59 -34.64
N GLU A 665 -10.47 -26.70 -34.70
CA GLU A 665 -10.36 -27.80 -33.74
C GLU A 665 -9.45 -28.95 -34.18
N LYS A 666 -8.87 -28.90 -35.39
CA LYS A 666 -8.15 -30.05 -35.98
C LYS A 666 -6.90 -30.47 -35.18
N ASP A 667 -6.23 -29.51 -34.56
CA ASP A 667 -4.95 -29.72 -33.86
C ASP A 667 -5.12 -29.85 -32.34
N TRP A 668 -6.35 -29.84 -31.83
CA TRP A 668 -6.62 -29.99 -30.40
C TRP A 668 -6.41 -31.44 -29.95
N THR A 669 -5.65 -31.59 -28.86
CA THR A 669 -5.61 -32.81 -28.08
C THR A 669 -6.97 -33.11 -27.44
N ASP A 670 -7.20 -34.36 -27.02
CA ASP A 670 -8.44 -34.76 -26.34
C ASP A 670 -8.70 -33.92 -25.08
N GLU A 671 -7.63 -33.59 -24.34
CA GLU A 671 -7.74 -32.75 -23.15
C GLU A 671 -8.11 -31.30 -23.49
N GLU A 672 -7.45 -30.69 -24.48
CA GLU A 672 -7.78 -29.33 -24.92
C GLU A 672 -9.23 -29.25 -25.40
N ARG A 673 -9.72 -30.30 -26.08
CA ARG A 673 -11.11 -30.42 -26.51
C ARG A 673 -12.07 -30.52 -25.32
N GLU A 674 -11.74 -31.31 -24.29
CA GLU A 674 -12.52 -31.41 -23.06
C GLU A 674 -12.62 -30.05 -22.34
N ILE A 675 -11.49 -29.35 -22.20
CA ILE A 675 -11.43 -28.03 -21.53
C ILE A 675 -12.14 -26.95 -22.36
N ALA A 676 -11.93 -26.92 -23.67
CA ALA A 676 -12.59 -25.97 -24.56
C ALA A 676 -14.13 -26.13 -24.52
N ASN A 677 -14.62 -27.37 -24.52
CA ASN A 677 -16.04 -27.66 -24.40
C ASN A 677 -16.61 -27.22 -23.05
N GLU A 678 -15.88 -27.43 -21.95
CA GLU A 678 -16.23 -26.90 -20.62
C GLU A 678 -16.39 -25.37 -20.68
N PHE A 679 -15.38 -24.65 -21.19
CA PHE A 679 -15.41 -23.19 -21.25
C PHE A 679 -16.52 -22.65 -22.15
N ILE A 680 -16.70 -23.24 -23.34
CA ILE A 680 -17.78 -22.86 -24.27
C ILE A 680 -19.15 -23.08 -23.61
N SER A 681 -19.34 -24.20 -22.92
CA SER A 681 -20.60 -24.52 -22.23
C SER A 681 -20.89 -23.50 -21.13
N HIS A 682 -19.90 -23.22 -20.28
CA HIS A 682 -20.07 -22.29 -19.17
C HIS A 682 -20.31 -20.85 -19.66
N ALA A 683 -19.57 -20.39 -20.67
CA ALA A 683 -19.78 -19.07 -21.25
C ALA A 683 -21.18 -18.91 -21.87
N LYS A 684 -21.70 -19.95 -22.53
CA LYS A 684 -23.08 -19.94 -23.05
C LYS A 684 -24.13 -19.83 -21.94
N LEU A 685 -23.95 -20.57 -20.84
CA LEU A 685 -24.85 -20.48 -19.67
C LEU A 685 -24.80 -19.08 -19.03
N ILE A 686 -23.61 -18.48 -18.94
CA ILE A 686 -23.43 -17.11 -18.44
C ILE A 686 -24.15 -16.10 -19.34
N ARG A 687 -24.01 -16.19 -20.66
CA ARG A 687 -24.71 -15.31 -21.61
C ARG A 687 -26.23 -15.46 -21.52
N GLU A 688 -26.74 -16.69 -21.36
CA GLU A 688 -28.16 -16.93 -21.18
C GLU A 688 -28.68 -16.34 -19.87
N GLU A 689 -27.93 -16.47 -18.77
CA GLU A 689 -28.29 -15.83 -17.50
C GLU A 689 -28.33 -14.30 -17.61
N TYR A 690 -27.35 -13.68 -18.28
CA TYR A 690 -27.40 -12.23 -18.55
C TYR A 690 -28.63 -11.84 -19.36
N LYS A 691 -29.05 -12.67 -20.32
CA LYS A 691 -30.26 -12.43 -21.10
C LYS A 691 -31.52 -12.54 -20.24
N ILE A 692 -31.65 -13.59 -19.44
CA ILE A 692 -32.77 -13.81 -18.51
C ILE A 692 -32.88 -12.64 -17.53
N ALA A 693 -31.76 -12.24 -16.91
CA ALA A 693 -31.70 -11.12 -15.98
C ALA A 693 -32.14 -9.80 -16.63
N LYS A 694 -31.70 -9.54 -17.87
CA LYS A 694 -32.11 -8.36 -18.63
C LYS A 694 -33.60 -8.38 -18.96
N GLU A 695 -34.18 -9.53 -19.28
CA GLU A 695 -35.60 -9.69 -19.60
C GLU A 695 -36.49 -9.58 -18.34
N SER A 696 -36.01 -10.02 -17.18
CA SER A 696 -36.75 -9.97 -15.91
C SER A 696 -36.54 -8.68 -15.10
N GLY A 697 -35.51 -7.90 -15.42
CA GLY A 697 -35.08 -6.75 -14.61
C GLY A 697 -34.41 -7.13 -13.29
N GLU A 698 -33.99 -8.39 -13.14
CA GLU A 698 -33.25 -8.88 -11.96
C GLU A 698 -31.73 -8.79 -12.17
N GLU A 699 -30.97 -8.92 -11.09
CA GLU A 699 -29.51 -9.08 -11.15
C GLU A 699 -29.13 -10.50 -11.61
N PRO A 700 -28.10 -10.66 -12.47
CA PRO A 700 -27.73 -11.96 -13.01
C PRO A 700 -27.12 -12.88 -11.94
N LYS A 701 -27.58 -14.13 -11.94
CA LYS A 701 -27.25 -15.19 -10.96
C LYS A 701 -26.00 -16.00 -11.36
N ILE A 702 -24.94 -15.30 -11.75
CA ILE A 702 -23.67 -15.92 -12.20
C ILE A 702 -22.95 -16.63 -11.04
N LEU A 703 -23.03 -16.06 -9.82
CA LEU A 703 -22.45 -16.70 -8.64
C LEU A 703 -23.08 -18.08 -8.41
N GLU A 704 -24.39 -18.21 -8.58
CA GLU A 704 -25.14 -19.45 -8.41
C GLU A 704 -24.71 -20.50 -9.46
N LEU A 705 -24.51 -20.10 -10.72
CA LEU A 705 -23.91 -20.97 -11.74
C LEU A 705 -22.53 -21.47 -11.32
N MET A 706 -21.68 -20.57 -10.82
CA MET A 706 -20.33 -20.91 -10.37
C MET A 706 -20.33 -21.83 -9.14
N GLN A 707 -21.26 -21.63 -8.20
CA GLN A 707 -21.44 -22.53 -7.06
C GLN A 707 -21.89 -23.93 -7.51
N ASN A 708 -22.75 -24.01 -8.54
CA ASN A 708 -23.15 -25.29 -9.14
C ASN A 708 -21.98 -26.02 -9.82
N TRP A 709 -20.99 -25.27 -10.34
CA TRP A 709 -19.71 -25.83 -10.82
C TRP A 709 -18.71 -26.10 -9.69
N GLY A 710 -19.16 -25.95 -8.44
CA GLY A 710 -18.44 -26.26 -7.20
C GLY A 710 -17.76 -25.06 -6.53
N GLY A 711 -17.79 -23.88 -7.14
CA GLY A 711 -17.37 -22.61 -6.53
C GLY A 711 -15.88 -22.54 -6.14
N VAL A 712 -15.56 -21.56 -5.29
CA VAL A 712 -14.22 -21.31 -4.76
C VAL A 712 -14.21 -21.56 -3.26
N LYS A 713 -13.25 -22.37 -2.80
CA LYS A 713 -13.10 -22.74 -1.39
C LYS A 713 -11.72 -22.37 -0.86
N VAL A 714 -11.67 -21.73 0.30
CA VAL A 714 -10.45 -21.51 1.08
C VAL A 714 -10.35 -22.57 2.16
N ILE A 715 -9.21 -23.24 2.28
CA ILE A 715 -8.98 -24.31 3.25
C ILE A 715 -7.89 -23.89 4.22
N TYR A 716 -8.19 -24.04 5.50
CA TYR A 716 -7.26 -23.76 6.57
C TYR A 716 -7.20 -24.90 7.58
N ARG A 717 -5.97 -25.16 8.02
CA ARG A 717 -5.66 -26.21 9.00
C ARG A 717 -6.16 -25.94 10.42
N LYS A 718 -6.52 -24.71 10.73
CA LYS A 718 -7.09 -24.32 12.04
C LYS A 718 -8.46 -23.70 11.83
N GLU A 719 -9.03 -23.17 12.91
CA GLU A 719 -10.21 -22.32 12.85
C GLU A 719 -9.89 -20.98 12.15
N LEU A 720 -10.88 -20.36 11.52
CA LEU A 720 -10.80 -19.08 10.84
C LEU A 720 -10.33 -17.98 11.79
N LYS A 721 -10.79 -17.99 13.04
CA LYS A 721 -10.35 -17.05 14.08
C LYS A 721 -8.84 -17.10 14.35
N ASP A 722 -8.21 -18.24 14.04
CA ASP A 722 -6.76 -18.43 14.14
C ASP A 722 -5.99 -17.99 12.89
N SER A 723 -6.70 -17.52 11.86
CA SER A 723 -6.05 -17.07 10.65
C SER A 723 -5.43 -15.67 10.83
N PRO A 724 -4.27 -15.40 10.19
CA PRO A 724 -3.72 -14.05 10.16
C PRO A 724 -4.67 -13.04 9.52
N SER A 725 -5.45 -13.44 8.51
CA SER A 725 -6.41 -12.54 7.88
C SER A 725 -7.53 -12.15 8.85
N TYR A 726 -8.02 -13.04 9.70
CA TYR A 726 -9.06 -12.72 10.67
C TYR A 726 -8.54 -11.80 11.78
N ARG A 727 -7.38 -12.13 12.37
CA ARG A 727 -6.85 -11.36 13.51
C ARG A 727 -6.40 -9.96 13.15
N LEU A 728 -5.92 -9.77 11.91
CA LEU A 728 -5.37 -8.49 11.46
C LEU A 728 -6.37 -7.74 10.57
N ASN A 729 -7.17 -8.42 9.75
CA ASN A 729 -7.97 -7.81 8.70
C ASN A 729 -9.31 -8.53 8.51
N SER A 730 -10.07 -8.72 9.61
CA SER A 730 -11.36 -9.42 9.60
C SER A 730 -12.36 -8.89 8.55
N GLU A 731 -12.30 -7.59 8.26
CA GLU A 731 -13.11 -6.94 7.22
C GLU A 731 -12.89 -7.57 5.83
N GLU A 732 -11.65 -7.93 5.47
CA GLU A 732 -11.35 -8.57 4.17
C GLU A 732 -11.91 -9.99 4.09
N VAL A 733 -11.89 -10.71 5.22
CA VAL A 733 -12.49 -12.04 5.31
C VAL A 733 -14.01 -11.93 5.15
N GLN A 734 -14.65 -10.98 5.84
CA GLN A 734 -16.09 -10.74 5.72
C GLN A 734 -16.48 -10.42 4.27
N ASN A 735 -15.73 -9.54 3.61
CA ASN A 735 -16.01 -9.18 2.22
C ASN A 735 -15.86 -10.38 1.28
N ALA A 736 -14.80 -11.19 1.41
CA ALA A 736 -14.64 -12.39 0.59
C ALA A 736 -15.77 -13.41 0.81
N LEU A 737 -16.19 -13.65 2.06
CA LEU A 737 -17.33 -14.53 2.34
C LEU A 737 -18.62 -13.97 1.74
N SER A 738 -18.80 -12.65 1.74
CA SER A 738 -19.95 -12.00 1.10
C SER A 738 -19.92 -12.07 -0.42
N GLU A 739 -18.74 -12.17 -1.06
CA GLU A 739 -18.63 -12.44 -2.50
C GLU A 739 -19.02 -13.89 -2.86
N GLY A 740 -19.22 -14.75 -1.85
CA GLY A 740 -19.62 -16.15 -2.02
C GLY A 740 -18.46 -17.14 -1.89
N ILE A 741 -17.30 -16.71 -1.40
CA ILE A 741 -16.22 -17.64 -1.06
C ILE A 741 -16.65 -18.52 0.12
N HIS A 742 -16.37 -19.82 0.04
CA HIS A 742 -16.59 -20.75 1.13
C HIS A 742 -15.30 -21.00 1.89
N PHE A 743 -15.36 -21.04 3.21
CA PHE A 743 -14.20 -21.34 4.05
C PHE A 743 -14.35 -22.69 4.73
N ILE A 744 -13.29 -23.50 4.73
CA ILE A 744 -13.24 -24.81 5.39
C ILE A 744 -12.14 -24.78 6.44
N GLU A 745 -12.50 -25.10 7.68
CA GLU A 745 -11.60 -25.12 8.82
C GLU A 745 -11.11 -26.53 9.15
N ASN A 746 -10.04 -26.60 9.95
CA ASN A 746 -9.55 -27.83 10.61
C ASN A 746 -9.19 -29.00 9.66
N LEU A 747 -8.95 -28.71 8.38
CA LEU A 747 -8.55 -29.70 7.38
C LEU A 747 -7.15 -29.38 6.83
N GLU A 748 -6.31 -30.41 6.75
CA GLU A 748 -4.98 -30.33 6.16
C GLU A 748 -4.90 -31.14 4.86
N PRO A 749 -4.21 -30.63 3.82
CA PRO A 749 -4.08 -31.31 2.55
C PRO A 749 -3.05 -32.45 2.61
N VAL A 750 -3.43 -33.62 2.11
CA VAL A 750 -2.63 -34.87 2.20
C VAL A 750 -2.09 -35.28 0.83
N GLU A 751 -2.94 -35.26 -0.19
CA GLU A 751 -2.60 -35.73 -1.54
C GLU A 751 -3.47 -35.04 -2.58
N ILE A 752 -2.86 -34.64 -3.69
CA ILE A 752 -3.58 -34.16 -4.88
C ILE A 752 -3.79 -35.36 -5.80
N LEU A 753 -5.06 -35.69 -6.06
CA LEU A 753 -5.43 -36.74 -6.98
C LEU A 753 -5.59 -36.15 -8.38
N THR A 754 -5.05 -36.85 -9.38
CA THR A 754 -5.01 -36.40 -10.76
C THR A 754 -5.84 -37.29 -11.67
N ASP A 755 -6.37 -36.70 -12.74
CA ASP A 755 -7.04 -37.43 -13.82
C ASP A 755 -6.04 -38.10 -14.79
N LYS A 756 -6.57 -38.68 -15.87
CA LYS A 756 -5.79 -39.33 -16.94
C LYS A 756 -4.76 -38.42 -17.63
N TYR A 757 -4.86 -37.10 -17.49
CA TYR A 757 -3.94 -36.13 -18.10
C TYR A 757 -2.93 -35.56 -17.09
N ASN A 758 -2.89 -36.12 -15.86
CA ASN A 758 -2.13 -35.58 -14.74
C ASN A 758 -2.57 -34.15 -14.32
N HIS A 759 -3.82 -33.79 -14.63
CA HIS A 759 -4.45 -32.56 -14.16
C HIS A 759 -5.18 -32.84 -12.84
N THR A 760 -5.17 -31.88 -11.92
CA THR A 760 -5.85 -32.02 -10.63
C THR A 760 -7.33 -32.34 -10.83
N GLU A 761 -7.80 -33.39 -10.18
CA GLU A 761 -9.20 -33.80 -10.16
C GLU A 761 -9.83 -33.53 -8.80
N SER A 762 -9.09 -33.88 -7.74
CA SER A 762 -9.55 -33.73 -6.37
C SER A 762 -8.40 -33.60 -5.37
N LEU A 763 -8.72 -33.09 -4.18
CA LEU A 763 -7.81 -32.91 -3.07
C LEU A 763 -8.26 -33.77 -1.89
N LYS A 764 -7.36 -34.63 -1.43
CA LYS A 764 -7.54 -35.42 -0.22
C LYS A 764 -7.11 -34.60 1.00
N LEU A 765 -7.98 -34.54 1.99
CA LEU A 765 -7.86 -33.74 3.20
C LEU A 765 -7.97 -34.65 4.43
N ALA A 766 -7.23 -34.35 5.48
CA ALA A 766 -7.36 -35.03 6.77
C ALA A 766 -7.83 -34.03 7.84
N GLY A 767 -8.76 -34.47 8.68
CA GLY A 767 -9.20 -33.71 9.85
C GLY A 767 -8.13 -33.74 10.95
N ASN A 768 -7.72 -32.56 11.41
CA ASN A 768 -6.65 -32.42 12.41
C ASN A 768 -6.96 -33.08 13.77
N LYS A 769 -8.25 -33.30 14.09
CA LYS A 769 -8.70 -33.92 15.35
C LYS A 769 -9.34 -35.29 15.17
N SER A 770 -9.99 -35.55 14.03
CA SER A 770 -10.75 -36.78 13.79
C SER A 770 -9.94 -37.87 13.08
N GLY A 771 -8.86 -37.51 12.36
CA GLY A 771 -8.19 -38.42 11.43
C GLY A 771 -9.05 -38.81 10.21
N GLU A 772 -10.27 -38.29 10.12
CA GLU A 772 -11.20 -38.54 9.03
C GLU A 772 -10.63 -37.94 7.74
N VAL A 773 -10.62 -38.76 6.70
CA VAL A 773 -10.13 -38.34 5.39
C VAL A 773 -11.32 -37.97 4.51
N LYS A 774 -11.33 -36.73 4.02
CA LYS A 774 -12.33 -36.22 3.09
C LYS A 774 -11.69 -35.95 1.73
N CYS A 775 -12.47 -36.08 0.66
CA CYS A 775 -12.00 -35.81 -0.69
C CYS A 775 -12.91 -34.77 -1.34
N ILE A 776 -12.33 -33.67 -1.81
CA ILE A 776 -13.07 -32.60 -2.50
C ILE A 776 -12.63 -32.50 -3.95
N LYS A 777 -13.58 -32.26 -4.87
CA LYS A 777 -13.24 -31.94 -6.26
C LYS A 777 -12.48 -30.60 -6.31
N ALA A 778 -11.43 -30.56 -7.12
CA ALA A 778 -10.62 -29.38 -7.36
C ALA A 778 -9.93 -29.51 -8.74
N ARG A 779 -10.33 -28.66 -9.69
CA ARG A 779 -9.69 -28.56 -11.02
C ARG A 779 -8.64 -27.45 -11.09
N SER A 780 -8.64 -26.56 -10.09
CA SER A 780 -7.53 -25.63 -9.83
C SER A 780 -7.22 -25.57 -8.34
N ILE A 781 -5.94 -25.62 -7.98
CA ILE A 781 -5.46 -25.53 -6.60
C ILE A 781 -4.41 -24.43 -6.51
N PHE A 782 -4.63 -23.47 -5.62
CA PHE A 782 -3.69 -22.38 -5.34
C PHE A 782 -3.09 -22.52 -3.94
N ILE A 783 -1.76 -22.50 -3.82
CA ILE A 783 -1.06 -22.61 -2.54
C ILE A 783 -0.69 -21.22 -2.02
N ALA A 784 -1.26 -20.84 -0.88
CA ALA A 784 -1.08 -19.57 -0.19
C ALA A 784 -0.56 -19.79 1.25
N ALA A 785 0.51 -20.58 1.40
CA ALA A 785 1.12 -20.92 2.69
C ALA A 785 2.00 -19.81 3.31
N GLY A 786 2.03 -18.62 2.69
CA GLY A 786 2.86 -17.47 3.06
C GLY A 786 4.13 -17.37 2.22
N THR A 787 4.92 -16.33 2.48
CA THR A 787 6.18 -16.04 1.80
C THR A 787 7.35 -15.94 2.77
N GLU A 788 8.56 -15.97 2.23
CA GLU A 788 9.82 -15.73 2.91
C GLU A 788 10.50 -14.49 2.28
N PRO A 789 11.35 -13.77 3.05
CA PRO A 789 12.20 -12.72 2.51
C PRO A 789 12.98 -13.20 1.27
N ASN A 790 13.10 -12.35 0.25
CA ASN A 790 13.86 -12.68 -0.94
C ASN A 790 15.37 -12.55 -0.69
N THR A 791 15.95 -13.60 -0.13
CA THR A 791 17.38 -13.71 0.21
C THR A 791 18.18 -14.54 -0.79
N VAL A 792 17.62 -14.81 -1.99
CA VAL A 792 18.25 -15.63 -3.02
C VAL A 792 19.66 -15.14 -3.37
N ILE A 793 19.88 -13.83 -3.36
CA ILE A 793 21.19 -13.23 -3.62
C ILE A 793 22.29 -13.74 -2.68
N ALA A 794 21.97 -14.12 -1.44
CA ALA A 794 22.96 -14.68 -0.51
C ALA A 794 23.47 -16.07 -0.92
N THR A 795 22.72 -16.79 -1.76
CA THR A 795 23.19 -18.04 -2.36
C THR A 795 24.06 -17.80 -3.60
N GLU A 796 23.80 -16.71 -4.33
CA GLU A 796 24.47 -16.35 -5.59
C GLU A 796 25.77 -15.55 -5.36
N ASP A 797 25.83 -14.76 -4.28
CA ASP A 797 26.96 -13.88 -3.94
C ASP A 797 27.25 -13.96 -2.43
N LYS A 798 27.99 -15.01 -2.05
CA LYS A 798 28.40 -15.26 -0.66
C LYS A 798 29.48 -14.31 -0.16
N GLU A 799 30.12 -13.55 -1.06
CA GLU A 799 31.15 -12.57 -0.71
C GLU A 799 30.52 -11.38 0.01
N HIS A 800 29.40 -10.87 -0.52
CA HIS A 800 28.75 -9.66 -0.01
C HIS A 800 27.59 -9.95 0.95
N PHE A 801 26.97 -11.12 0.88
CA PHE A 801 25.73 -11.41 1.59
C PHE A 801 25.82 -12.65 2.45
N LYS A 802 25.60 -12.47 3.77
CA LYS A 802 25.51 -13.55 4.75
C LYS A 802 24.11 -13.62 5.34
N LEU A 803 23.69 -14.81 5.75
CA LEU A 803 22.39 -15.02 6.37
C LEU A 803 22.54 -15.44 7.85
N ASN A 804 21.63 -14.93 8.67
CA ASN A 804 21.43 -15.34 10.06
C ASN A 804 19.93 -15.53 10.29
N LYS A 805 19.51 -16.70 10.79
CA LYS A 805 18.09 -17.06 11.05
C LYS A 805 17.14 -16.80 9.86
N GLY A 806 17.60 -17.00 8.62
CA GLY A 806 16.79 -16.83 7.40
C GLY A 806 16.67 -15.39 6.88
N TYR A 807 17.22 -14.41 7.60
CA TYR A 807 17.37 -13.02 7.18
C TYR A 807 18.84 -12.72 6.88
N PHE A 808 19.14 -11.55 6.31
CA PHE A 808 20.53 -11.11 6.20
C PHE A 808 21.16 -10.93 7.59
N THR A 809 22.48 -11.09 7.70
CA THR A 809 23.22 -10.65 8.88
C THR A 809 23.18 -9.12 8.94
N HIS A 810 22.89 -8.57 10.13
CA HIS A 810 22.76 -7.12 10.31
C HIS A 810 24.12 -6.53 10.70
N LEU A 811 24.49 -5.44 10.04
CA LEU A 811 25.63 -4.61 10.38
C LEU A 811 25.14 -3.20 10.77
N ASP A 812 25.85 -2.58 11.70
CA ASP A 812 25.73 -1.15 12.01
C ASP A 812 26.52 -0.28 11.02
N SER A 813 26.42 1.04 11.14
CA SER A 813 27.11 2.02 10.30
C SER A 813 28.64 1.93 10.39
N SER A 814 29.18 1.36 11.48
CA SER A 814 30.61 1.07 11.65
C SER A 814 31.05 -0.20 10.90
N GLY A 815 30.10 -1.06 10.50
CA GLY A 815 30.33 -2.33 9.84
C GLY A 815 30.42 -3.51 10.79
N LYS A 816 30.07 -3.33 12.07
CA LYS A 816 30.09 -4.39 13.08
C LYS A 816 28.78 -5.19 13.04
N GLU A 817 28.88 -6.50 13.18
CA GLU A 817 27.70 -7.37 13.32
C GLU A 817 26.94 -7.05 14.60
N VAL A 818 25.62 -6.93 14.44
CA VAL A 818 24.68 -6.57 15.52
C VAL A 818 23.48 -7.51 15.53
N ASP A 819 22.87 -7.68 16.70
CA ASP A 819 21.73 -8.58 16.86
C ASP A 819 20.50 -8.17 16.06
N GLN A 820 19.72 -9.18 15.64
CA GLN A 820 18.42 -9.00 15.03
C GLN A 820 17.36 -8.64 16.09
N ILE A 821 16.63 -7.56 15.85
CA ILE A 821 15.50 -7.10 16.69
C ILE A 821 14.20 -7.29 15.89
N PHE A 822 13.08 -7.51 16.60
CA PHE A 822 11.76 -7.82 16.04
C PHE A 822 10.69 -6.80 16.49
N SER A 823 11.03 -5.51 16.41
CA SER A 823 10.09 -4.41 16.69
C SER A 823 10.27 -3.26 15.71
N PRO A 824 9.20 -2.75 15.09
CA PRO A 824 9.28 -1.57 14.21
C PRO A 824 9.59 -0.27 14.99
N LYS A 825 9.47 -0.30 16.33
CA LYS A 825 9.65 0.82 17.27
C LYS A 825 10.96 0.74 18.07
N MET A 826 11.97 0.06 17.54
CA MET A 826 13.27 -0.05 18.20
C MET A 826 13.97 1.32 18.32
N GLU A 827 14.60 1.54 19.47
CA GLU A 827 15.37 2.77 19.76
C GLU A 827 16.65 2.84 18.93
N ASP A 828 17.44 1.77 18.95
CA ASP A 828 18.63 1.63 18.12
C ASP A 828 18.27 1.18 16.70
N LYS A 829 18.33 2.14 15.77
CA LYS A 829 17.95 1.97 14.36
C LYS A 829 19.14 1.62 13.46
N ASP A 830 20.38 1.65 13.97
CA ASP A 830 21.58 1.47 13.17
C ASP A 830 21.91 -0.01 12.88
N ARG A 831 21.03 -0.67 12.12
CA ARG A 831 21.05 -2.13 11.88
C ARG A 831 20.60 -2.50 10.47
N ILE A 832 20.86 -1.61 9.50
CA ILE A 832 20.29 -1.67 8.15
C ILE A 832 21.31 -2.09 7.08
N LEU A 833 22.55 -2.37 7.45
CA LEU A 833 23.59 -2.76 6.50
C LEU A 833 23.73 -4.28 6.43
N VAL A 834 24.03 -4.80 5.24
CA VAL A 834 24.46 -6.20 5.03
C VAL A 834 25.94 -6.30 4.67
N TYR A 835 26.52 -5.21 4.19
CA TYR A 835 27.90 -5.14 3.73
C TYR A 835 28.45 -3.73 3.96
N LYS A 836 29.70 -3.66 4.45
CA LYS A 836 30.48 -2.42 4.49
C LYS A 836 31.96 -2.73 4.32
N GLN A 837 32.60 -2.07 3.37
CA GLN A 837 34.06 -2.10 3.18
C GLN A 837 34.55 -0.73 2.73
N GLY A 838 35.26 -0.02 3.62
CA GLY A 838 35.63 1.38 3.40
C GLY A 838 34.37 2.23 3.11
N ASN A 839 34.38 2.91 1.96
CA ASN A 839 33.28 3.77 1.52
C ASN A 839 32.16 3.04 0.77
N LYS A 840 32.29 1.73 0.52
CA LYS A 840 31.28 0.93 -0.17
C LYS A 840 30.38 0.26 0.86
N ALA A 841 29.07 0.52 0.77
CA ALA A 841 28.08 -0.08 1.66
C ALA A 841 26.87 -0.61 0.88
N ILE A 842 26.24 -1.64 1.44
CA ILE A 842 24.97 -2.19 0.96
C ILE A 842 23.99 -2.25 2.14
N SER A 843 22.81 -1.68 1.95
CA SER A 843 21.72 -1.72 2.93
C SER A 843 20.52 -2.53 2.46
N PHE A 844 19.59 -2.83 3.36
CA PHE A 844 18.38 -3.60 3.08
C PHE A 844 17.17 -3.04 3.83
N PHE A 845 15.98 -3.17 3.23
CA PHE A 845 14.74 -2.54 3.69
C PHE A 845 13.50 -3.40 3.46
N GLY A 846 12.40 -3.01 4.09
CA GLY A 846 11.10 -3.64 3.92
C GLY A 846 11.04 -5.05 4.50
N ASP A 847 10.41 -5.97 3.77
CA ASP A 847 10.26 -7.38 4.18
C ASP A 847 11.59 -8.11 4.37
N LEU A 848 12.71 -7.56 3.86
CA LEU A 848 14.05 -8.10 4.11
C LEU A 848 14.50 -7.90 5.56
N HIS A 849 13.87 -7.01 6.31
CA HIS A 849 14.17 -6.76 7.72
C HIS A 849 13.02 -7.30 8.60
N PRO A 850 13.30 -8.15 9.61
CA PRO A 850 12.26 -8.84 10.38
C PRO A 850 11.25 -7.88 11.05
N SER A 851 11.73 -6.81 11.71
CA SER A 851 10.88 -5.77 12.33
C SER A 851 9.89 -5.09 11.38
N TYR A 852 10.16 -5.09 10.08
CA TYR A 852 9.44 -4.29 9.09
C TYR A 852 8.66 -5.14 8.07
N SER A 853 8.60 -6.45 8.30
CA SER A 853 7.97 -7.39 7.39
C SER A 853 6.44 -7.43 7.53
N GLY A 854 5.77 -7.65 6.39
CA GLY A 854 4.36 -8.05 6.34
C GLY A 854 3.32 -6.94 6.16
N SER A 855 3.70 -5.66 6.07
CA SER A 855 2.77 -4.59 5.66
C SER A 855 3.47 -3.44 4.94
N VAL A 856 2.70 -2.73 4.11
CA VAL A 856 3.18 -1.58 3.32
C VAL A 856 3.75 -0.48 4.22
N VAL A 857 3.02 -0.11 5.28
CA VAL A 857 3.45 0.96 6.21
C VAL A 857 4.70 0.57 7.01
N LYS A 858 4.87 -0.70 7.38
CA LYS A 858 6.10 -1.19 8.03
C LYS A 858 7.28 -1.12 7.07
N ALA A 859 7.09 -1.48 5.81
CA ALA A 859 8.13 -1.35 4.81
C ALA A 859 8.57 0.11 4.60
N MET A 860 7.63 1.06 4.58
CA MET A 860 7.95 2.49 4.52
C MET A 860 8.62 2.99 5.81
N ALA A 861 8.24 2.47 6.98
CA ALA A 861 8.88 2.80 8.25
C ALA A 861 10.35 2.35 8.33
N SER A 862 10.70 1.22 7.71
CA SER A 862 12.10 0.79 7.59
C SER A 862 12.96 1.87 6.92
N VAL A 863 12.40 2.53 5.91
CA VAL A 863 13.06 3.62 5.19
C VAL A 863 13.15 4.86 6.05
N LYS A 864 12.03 5.31 6.66
CA LYS A 864 12.02 6.50 7.53
C LYS A 864 13.13 6.43 8.58
N ASN A 865 13.38 5.23 9.11
CA ASN A 865 14.40 4.98 10.11
C ASN A 865 15.82 4.79 9.55
N GLY A 866 15.97 4.26 8.33
CA GLY A 866 17.29 3.93 7.78
C GLY A 866 17.87 4.91 6.76
N TYR A 867 17.05 5.73 6.08
CA TYR A 867 17.57 6.70 5.12
C TYR A 867 18.58 7.71 5.72
N PRO A 868 18.43 8.21 6.97
CA PRO A 868 19.38 9.16 7.54
C PRO A 868 20.78 8.56 7.69
N ILE A 869 20.86 7.26 7.99
CA ILE A 869 22.12 6.52 8.11
C ILE A 869 22.81 6.45 6.75
N ILE A 870 22.07 6.20 5.67
CA ILE A 870 22.63 6.22 4.30
C ILE A 870 23.17 7.61 3.96
N SER A 871 22.40 8.67 4.23
CA SER A 871 22.84 10.04 3.95
C SER A 871 24.12 10.40 4.73
N GLN A 872 24.22 9.96 5.99
CA GLN A 872 25.43 10.13 6.80
C GLN A 872 26.63 9.41 6.19
N LEU A 873 26.48 8.12 5.85
CA LEU A 873 27.54 7.32 5.22
C LEU A 873 28.02 7.96 3.90
N LEU A 874 27.09 8.46 3.08
CA LEU A 874 27.41 9.12 1.82
C LEU A 874 28.15 10.45 2.01
N SER A 875 27.90 11.16 3.11
CA SER A 875 28.60 12.41 3.44
C SER A 875 30.08 12.19 3.78
N GLU A 876 30.44 11.00 4.28
CA GLU A 876 31.82 10.61 4.61
C GLU A 876 32.63 10.23 3.37
N VAL A 877 31.96 9.94 2.24
CA VAL A 877 32.62 9.57 0.99
C VAL A 877 33.27 10.81 0.38
N ASN A 878 34.58 10.97 0.53
CA ASN A 878 35.32 12.01 -0.19
C ASN A 878 35.47 11.65 -1.68
N ARG A 879 34.79 12.38 -2.57
CA ARG A 879 35.15 12.45 -3.99
C ARG A 879 35.70 13.84 -4.27
N PRO A 880 36.95 13.98 -4.74
CA PRO A 880 37.30 15.19 -5.47
C PRO A 880 36.41 15.23 -6.72
N PHE A 881 35.78 16.37 -6.99
CA PHE A 881 35.17 16.64 -8.29
C PHE A 881 36.31 16.62 -9.34
N HIS A 882 36.65 15.47 -9.92
CA HIS A 882 37.17 15.31 -11.30
C HIS A 882 37.64 13.89 -11.68
N VAL A 883 37.37 13.60 -12.96
CA VAL A 883 37.82 12.52 -13.86
C VAL A 883 37.23 11.12 -13.62
N ILE A 884 36.25 10.75 -14.46
CA ILE A 884 35.89 9.36 -14.75
C ILE A 884 37.10 8.75 -15.50
N PRO A 885 37.68 7.63 -15.03
CA PRO A 885 38.67 6.92 -15.84
C PRO A 885 37.95 6.36 -17.08
N VAL A 886 38.40 6.79 -18.26
CA VAL A 886 38.07 6.10 -19.51
C VAL A 886 38.58 4.68 -19.35
N LEU A 887 37.70 3.69 -19.54
CA LEU A 887 38.07 2.29 -19.58
C LEU A 887 39.12 2.10 -20.67
N ASP A 888 40.29 1.63 -20.25
CA ASP A 888 41.41 1.25 -21.11
C ASP A 888 40.93 0.16 -22.09
N THR A 889 40.60 0.57 -23.31
CA THR A 889 40.40 -0.33 -24.45
C THR A 889 41.77 -0.87 -24.79
N GLY A 890 42.06 -2.10 -24.37
CA GLY A 890 43.38 -2.72 -24.50
C GLY A 890 43.99 -2.54 -25.89
N ILE A 891 44.94 -1.62 -25.98
CA ILE A 891 45.90 -1.53 -27.09
C ILE A 891 47.27 -1.42 -26.43
N GLN A 892 48.06 -2.49 -26.56
CA GLN A 892 49.46 -2.48 -26.19
C GLN A 892 50.27 -1.65 -27.19
N GLU A 893 51.14 -0.83 -26.62
CA GLU A 893 52.45 -0.35 -27.08
C GLU A 893 52.59 0.81 -28.09
N GLU A 894 53.37 1.79 -27.59
CA GLU A 894 54.33 2.68 -28.25
C GLU A 894 53.86 3.73 -29.27
N LYS A 895 53.76 4.99 -28.80
CA LYS A 895 54.64 6.10 -29.25
C LYS A 895 54.37 7.38 -28.46
N ASN A 896 55.45 8.05 -28.07
CA ASN A 896 55.48 9.41 -27.52
C ASN A 896 54.73 10.39 -28.44
N VAL A 897 53.50 10.73 -28.09
CA VAL A 897 52.79 11.91 -28.58
C VAL A 897 52.36 12.71 -27.37
N GLN A 898 52.91 13.91 -27.22
CA GLN A 898 52.40 14.91 -26.28
C GLN A 898 50.96 15.26 -26.69
N ILE A 899 49.98 14.69 -26.00
CA ILE A 899 48.58 15.08 -26.12
C ILE A 899 48.41 16.41 -25.37
N PRO A 900 47.86 17.48 -25.97
CA PRO A 900 47.57 18.70 -25.25
C PRO A 900 46.42 18.42 -24.28
N VAL A 901 46.70 18.48 -22.98
CA VAL A 901 45.68 18.40 -21.92
C VAL A 901 44.92 19.73 -21.87
N SER A 902 43.93 19.90 -22.75
CA SER A 902 42.82 20.81 -22.49
C SER A 902 41.61 19.98 -22.04
N ALA A 903 41.70 19.44 -20.82
CA ALA A 903 40.54 18.82 -20.18
C ALA A 903 39.57 19.94 -19.77
N THR A 904 38.56 20.19 -20.61
CA THR A 904 37.44 21.08 -20.29
C THR A 904 36.80 20.57 -19.00
N ARG A 905 36.89 21.34 -17.91
CA ARG A 905 36.31 20.95 -16.62
C ARG A 905 34.79 20.87 -16.76
N MET A 906 34.23 19.66 -16.69
CA MET A 906 32.78 19.46 -16.71
C MET A 906 32.14 20.05 -15.45
N THR A 907 30.97 20.67 -15.61
CA THR A 907 30.16 21.15 -14.48
C THR A 907 29.53 19.97 -13.73
N PRO A 908 29.12 20.14 -12.45
CA PRO A 908 28.38 19.11 -11.71
C PRO A 908 27.12 18.62 -12.44
N VAL A 909 26.44 19.49 -13.17
CA VAL A 909 25.26 19.15 -13.98
C VAL A 909 25.65 18.24 -15.14
N GLN A 910 26.72 18.57 -15.86
CA GLN A 910 27.22 17.75 -16.98
C GLN A 910 27.69 16.36 -16.52
N ILE A 911 28.37 16.27 -15.36
CA ILE A 911 28.77 14.99 -14.76
C ILE A 911 27.55 14.12 -14.44
N ASN A 912 26.47 14.75 -13.94
CA ASN A 912 25.25 14.04 -13.62
C ASN A 912 24.54 13.51 -14.88
N GLU A 913 24.42 14.35 -15.91
CA GLU A 913 23.84 13.96 -17.20
C GLU A 913 24.63 12.81 -17.85
N GLU A 914 25.96 12.87 -17.82
CA GLU A 914 26.82 11.81 -18.33
C GLU A 914 26.60 10.48 -17.57
N PHE A 915 26.49 10.53 -16.24
CA PHE A 915 26.19 9.36 -15.42
C PHE A 915 24.85 8.71 -15.83
N PHE A 916 23.77 9.48 -15.90
CA PHE A 916 22.45 8.94 -16.28
C PHE A 916 22.42 8.44 -17.73
N ASN A 917 23.10 9.12 -18.66
CA ASN A 917 23.21 8.66 -20.05
C ASN A 917 23.97 7.33 -20.15
N LYS A 918 25.09 7.20 -19.42
CA LYS A 918 25.85 5.95 -19.32
C LYS A 918 24.99 4.82 -18.74
N ILE A 919 24.26 5.07 -17.65
CA ILE A 919 23.37 4.06 -17.05
C ILE A 919 22.25 3.67 -18.02
N LYS A 920 21.61 4.64 -18.69
CA LYS A 920 20.57 4.38 -19.68
C LYS A 920 21.06 3.47 -20.80
N GLU A 921 22.25 3.70 -21.34
CA GLU A 921 22.85 2.85 -22.37
C GLU A 921 23.07 1.42 -21.87
N GLN A 922 23.56 1.26 -20.63
CA GLN A 922 23.84 -0.04 -20.05
C GLN A 922 22.57 -0.84 -19.69
N PHE A 923 21.48 -0.16 -19.30
CA PHE A 923 20.27 -0.77 -18.73
C PHE A 923 19.11 -0.90 -19.74
N THR A 924 19.24 -0.38 -20.95
CA THR A 924 18.18 -0.50 -21.97
C THR A 924 18.52 -1.58 -22.99
N ALA A 925 17.52 -2.38 -23.34
CA ALA A 925 17.59 -3.36 -24.42
C ALA A 925 16.84 -2.84 -25.64
N LYS A 926 17.43 -2.96 -26.83
CA LYS A 926 16.82 -2.55 -28.10
C LYS A 926 16.99 -3.61 -29.17
N VAL A 927 15.96 -3.77 -29.99
CA VAL A 927 16.00 -4.64 -31.17
C VAL A 927 16.91 -3.99 -32.22
N ILE A 928 17.91 -4.73 -32.69
CA ILE A 928 18.77 -4.36 -33.83
C ILE A 928 18.15 -4.90 -35.11
N LYS A 929 17.68 -6.16 -35.09
CA LYS A 929 17.20 -6.86 -36.29
C LYS A 929 16.21 -7.96 -35.91
N VAL A 930 15.21 -8.17 -36.77
CA VAL A 930 14.29 -9.33 -36.72
C VAL A 930 14.33 -10.00 -38.09
N GLN A 931 14.66 -11.29 -38.16
CA GLN A 931 14.75 -12.01 -39.44
C GLN A 931 14.17 -13.42 -39.36
N TYR A 932 13.48 -13.85 -40.41
CA TYR A 932 13.03 -15.23 -40.53
C TYR A 932 14.16 -16.13 -41.02
N LEU A 933 14.42 -17.21 -40.28
CA LEU A 933 15.29 -18.30 -40.72
C LEU A 933 14.49 -19.36 -41.48
N THR A 934 13.23 -19.56 -41.09
CA THR A 934 12.24 -20.40 -41.79
C THR A 934 10.84 -19.78 -41.62
N ASN A 935 9.78 -20.43 -42.12
CA ASN A 935 8.40 -19.98 -41.91
C ASN A 935 7.90 -20.00 -40.45
N LYS A 936 8.64 -20.62 -39.52
CA LYS A 936 8.28 -20.71 -38.09
C LYS A 936 9.40 -20.34 -37.13
N VAL A 937 10.57 -19.96 -37.65
CA VAL A 937 11.76 -19.67 -36.85
C VAL A 937 12.19 -18.24 -37.12
N VAL A 938 12.20 -17.43 -36.07
CA VAL A 938 12.58 -16.02 -36.11
C VAL A 938 13.86 -15.85 -35.29
N GLU A 939 14.86 -15.19 -35.86
CA GLU A 939 16.01 -14.69 -35.13
C GLU A 939 15.80 -13.22 -34.77
N ILE A 940 16.12 -12.88 -33.52
CA ILE A 940 16.05 -11.53 -32.99
C ILE A 940 17.44 -11.16 -32.48
N VAL A 941 18.01 -10.09 -33.03
CA VAL A 941 19.29 -9.54 -32.61
C VAL A 941 19.04 -8.32 -31.73
N ILE A 942 19.62 -8.30 -30.53
CA ILE A 942 19.30 -7.34 -29.47
C ILE A 942 20.58 -6.68 -28.97
N LYS A 943 20.59 -5.34 -28.89
CA LYS A 943 21.59 -4.58 -28.14
C LYS A 943 21.18 -4.55 -26.67
N ALA A 944 21.93 -5.22 -25.80
CA ALA A 944 21.70 -5.25 -24.35
C ALA A 944 23.05 -5.37 -23.61
N PRO A 945 23.78 -4.26 -23.38
CA PRO A 945 25.19 -4.29 -23.03
C PRO A 945 25.54 -5.09 -21.76
N LEU A 946 24.84 -4.85 -20.65
CA LEU A 946 25.11 -5.57 -19.40
C LEU A 946 24.66 -7.02 -19.45
N ALA A 947 23.50 -7.28 -20.03
CA ALA A 947 22.98 -8.64 -20.20
C ALA A 947 23.95 -9.50 -21.01
N ALA A 948 24.51 -8.96 -22.10
CA ALA A 948 25.48 -9.65 -22.95
C ALA A 948 26.80 -9.90 -22.21
N ARG A 949 27.34 -8.88 -21.54
CA ARG A 949 28.62 -8.99 -20.81
C ARG A 949 28.58 -10.06 -19.73
N ASN A 950 27.46 -10.13 -19.00
CA ASN A 950 27.28 -11.05 -17.87
C ASN A 950 26.71 -12.41 -18.26
N PHE A 951 26.35 -12.62 -19.53
CA PHE A 951 25.88 -13.91 -20.03
C PHE A 951 26.95 -15.00 -19.97
N GLN A 952 26.52 -16.20 -19.56
CA GLN A 952 27.27 -17.44 -19.70
C GLN A 952 26.40 -18.50 -20.38
N PRO A 953 27.00 -19.41 -21.18
CA PRO A 953 26.27 -20.52 -21.80
C PRO A 953 25.44 -21.31 -20.78
N GLY A 954 24.24 -21.73 -21.17
CA GLY A 954 23.28 -22.42 -20.29
C GLY A 954 22.30 -21.50 -19.56
N GLN A 955 22.51 -20.19 -19.62
CA GLN A 955 21.60 -19.21 -19.04
C GLN A 955 20.50 -18.78 -20.03
N PHE A 956 19.44 -18.20 -19.48
CA PHE A 956 18.26 -17.77 -20.22
C PHE A 956 17.90 -16.32 -19.91
N PHE A 957 17.24 -15.68 -20.85
CA PHE A 957 16.60 -14.38 -20.71
C PHE A 957 15.09 -14.53 -20.81
N ARG A 958 14.37 -13.56 -20.25
CA ARG A 958 12.94 -13.38 -20.45
C ARG A 958 12.74 -12.17 -21.37
N LEU A 959 12.25 -12.41 -22.58
CA LEU A 959 11.99 -11.40 -23.61
C LEU A 959 10.52 -10.97 -23.59
N GLN A 960 10.25 -9.67 -23.58
CA GLN A 960 8.90 -9.05 -23.63
C GLN A 960 8.93 -7.68 -24.31
N ASN A 961 7.81 -7.27 -24.92
CA ASN A 961 7.57 -5.88 -25.29
C ASN A 961 6.87 -5.09 -24.16
N PHE A 962 6.81 -3.78 -24.35
CA PHE A 962 6.02 -2.88 -23.51
C PHE A 962 4.58 -2.81 -24.01
N GLU A 963 3.61 -2.89 -23.11
CA GLU A 963 2.19 -2.79 -23.47
C GLU A 963 1.87 -1.39 -24.02
N VAL A 964 2.47 -0.34 -23.46
CA VAL A 964 2.24 1.05 -23.90
C VAL A 964 2.72 1.32 -25.33
N ASN A 965 3.71 0.56 -25.80
CA ASN A 965 4.24 0.65 -27.16
C ASN A 965 3.67 -0.43 -28.09
N GLY A 966 2.89 -1.37 -27.54
CA GLY A 966 2.38 -2.52 -28.27
C GLY A 966 1.41 -2.11 -29.38
N GLU A 967 1.56 -2.73 -30.55
CA GLU A 967 0.60 -2.55 -31.63
C GLU A 967 -0.79 -3.04 -31.20
N LYS A 968 -1.83 -2.34 -31.65
CA LYS A 968 -3.22 -2.75 -31.42
C LYS A 968 -3.84 -3.12 -32.76
N ALA A 969 -4.43 -4.31 -32.83
CA ALA A 969 -5.22 -4.74 -33.98
C ALA A 969 -6.70 -4.78 -33.57
N ASN A 970 -7.52 -3.91 -34.18
CA ASN A 970 -8.88 -3.62 -33.73
C ASN A 970 -8.87 -3.24 -32.23
N SER A 971 -9.58 -4.02 -31.40
CA SER A 971 -9.61 -3.86 -29.96
C SER A 971 -8.59 -4.71 -29.21
N THR A 972 -7.76 -5.54 -29.86
CA THR A 972 -6.84 -6.47 -29.18
C THR A 972 -5.43 -5.89 -29.07
N SER A 973 -4.84 -5.95 -27.88
CA SER A 973 -3.47 -5.53 -27.60
C SER A 973 -2.47 -6.65 -27.93
N PHE A 974 -1.41 -6.34 -28.70
CA PHE A 974 -0.31 -7.27 -28.99
C PHE A 974 0.81 -7.19 -27.92
N ALA A 975 0.42 -7.11 -26.66
CA ALA A 975 1.33 -7.26 -25.53
C ALA A 975 1.78 -8.73 -25.40
N MET A 976 3.09 -8.93 -25.22
CA MET A 976 3.71 -10.24 -25.06
C MET A 976 3.81 -10.65 -23.59
N GLU A 977 3.48 -11.90 -23.33
CA GLU A 977 3.92 -12.60 -22.13
C GLU A 977 5.44 -12.83 -22.17
N GLY A 978 6.02 -13.13 -21.01
CA GLY A 978 7.45 -13.41 -20.90
C GLY A 978 7.79 -14.71 -21.59
N ILE A 979 8.54 -14.64 -22.69
CA ILE A 979 9.07 -15.84 -23.32
C ILE A 979 10.51 -16.06 -22.88
N ALA A 980 10.83 -17.31 -22.52
CA ALA A 980 12.19 -17.71 -22.20
C ALA A 980 12.97 -17.89 -23.50
N VAL A 981 14.12 -17.22 -23.60
CA VAL A 981 15.00 -17.26 -24.77
C VAL A 981 16.45 -17.42 -24.30
N THR A 982 17.33 -17.97 -25.14
CA THR A 982 18.76 -18.09 -24.81
C THR A 982 19.61 -17.39 -25.86
N GLY A 983 20.79 -16.94 -25.46
CA GLY A 983 21.74 -16.32 -26.38
C GLY A 983 22.37 -17.39 -27.28
N THR A 984 22.09 -17.35 -28.57
CA THR A 984 22.70 -18.25 -29.57
C THR A 984 24.08 -17.77 -29.99
N GLU A 985 24.23 -16.45 -30.17
CA GLU A 985 25.51 -15.78 -30.39
C GLU A 985 25.54 -14.52 -29.51
N VAL A 986 26.64 -14.31 -28.78
CA VAL A 986 26.78 -13.19 -27.84
C VAL A 986 28.12 -12.49 -28.03
N ASP A 987 28.06 -11.27 -28.53
CA ASP A 987 29.20 -10.35 -28.59
C ASP A 987 29.21 -9.50 -27.31
N LYS A 988 30.11 -9.85 -26.38
CA LYS A 988 30.21 -9.18 -25.06
C LYS A 988 30.77 -7.76 -25.16
N GLU A 989 31.58 -7.47 -26.16
CA GLU A 989 32.23 -6.17 -26.35
C GLU A 989 31.24 -5.17 -26.93
N LYS A 990 30.57 -5.57 -28.02
CA LYS A 990 29.49 -4.77 -28.62
C LYS A 990 28.21 -4.84 -27.82
N GLY A 991 28.07 -5.76 -26.87
CA GLY A 991 26.87 -5.89 -26.06
C GLY A 991 25.66 -6.36 -26.86
N ILE A 992 25.88 -7.28 -27.80
CA ILE A 992 24.86 -7.79 -28.73
C ILE A 992 24.56 -9.24 -28.40
N ILE A 993 23.28 -9.60 -28.42
CA ILE A 993 22.76 -10.95 -28.19
C ILE A 993 21.86 -11.31 -29.37
N SER A 994 22.19 -12.38 -30.08
CA SER A 994 21.25 -13.04 -30.99
C SER A 994 20.48 -14.12 -30.23
N THR A 995 19.20 -14.27 -30.55
CA THR A 995 18.35 -15.34 -30.03
C THR A 995 17.40 -15.88 -31.09
N ILE A 996 17.07 -17.17 -30.99
CA ILE A 996 16.17 -17.86 -31.90
C ILE A 996 14.87 -18.19 -31.19
N VAL A 997 13.74 -17.81 -31.80
CA VAL A 997 12.39 -18.04 -31.32
C VAL A 997 11.63 -18.94 -32.31
N LEU A 998 11.03 -20.01 -31.78
CA LEU A 998 10.11 -20.87 -32.53
C LEU A 998 8.67 -20.42 -32.29
N GLU A 999 7.91 -20.21 -33.37
CA GLU A 999 6.50 -19.80 -33.32
C GLU A 999 5.58 -20.95 -32.88
N THR A 1000 5.58 -21.24 -31.57
CA THR A 1000 4.76 -22.29 -30.95
C THR A 1000 3.55 -21.78 -30.18
N GLY A 1001 3.46 -20.49 -29.87
CA GLY A 1001 2.40 -19.91 -29.05
C GLY A 1001 2.15 -18.44 -29.38
N GLY A 1002 1.15 -17.85 -28.69
CA GLY A 1002 0.72 -16.48 -28.96
C GLY A 1002 1.86 -15.47 -28.87
N SER A 1003 2.59 -15.44 -27.75
CA SER A 1003 3.67 -14.45 -27.56
C SER A 1003 4.90 -14.70 -28.44
N SER A 1004 5.26 -15.95 -28.74
CA SER A 1004 6.36 -16.24 -29.68
C SER A 1004 5.98 -15.87 -31.12
N ASN A 1005 4.70 -16.01 -31.51
CA ASN A 1005 4.22 -15.53 -32.80
C ASN A 1005 4.24 -13.99 -32.91
N LEU A 1006 4.10 -13.27 -31.79
CA LEU A 1006 4.14 -11.81 -31.76
C LEU A 1006 5.54 -11.23 -31.96
N CYS A 1007 6.62 -12.00 -31.75
CA CYS A 1007 7.99 -11.55 -31.93
C CYS A 1007 8.28 -10.97 -33.32
N LYS A 1008 7.56 -11.42 -34.36
CA LYS A 1008 7.70 -10.92 -35.73
C LYS A 1008 7.25 -9.47 -35.91
N TYR A 1009 6.48 -8.92 -34.98
CA TYR A 1009 5.99 -7.54 -35.02
C TYR A 1009 6.93 -6.57 -34.31
N LEU A 1010 7.99 -7.06 -33.67
CA LEU A 1010 9.04 -6.21 -33.10
C LEU A 1010 9.78 -5.45 -34.21
N LYS A 1011 10.03 -4.15 -33.98
CA LYS A 1011 10.64 -3.26 -34.98
C LYS A 1011 12.09 -2.97 -34.65
N GLU A 1012 12.90 -2.72 -35.68
CA GLU A 1012 14.27 -2.24 -35.49
C GLU A 1012 14.27 -0.92 -34.71
N GLY A 1013 15.15 -0.81 -33.71
CA GLY A 1013 15.23 0.32 -32.78
C GLY A 1013 14.22 0.29 -31.64
N GLU A 1014 13.23 -0.62 -31.66
CA GLU A 1014 12.23 -0.75 -30.60
C GLU A 1014 12.89 -1.14 -29.26
N GLN A 1015 12.52 -0.43 -28.19
CA GLN A 1015 12.94 -0.78 -26.85
C GLN A 1015 12.09 -1.94 -26.32
N ILE A 1016 12.77 -2.93 -25.75
CA ILE A 1016 12.16 -4.15 -25.21
C ILE A 1016 12.67 -4.43 -23.79
N ILE A 1017 12.07 -5.41 -23.13
CA ILE A 1017 12.60 -6.01 -21.91
C ILE A 1017 13.33 -7.29 -22.27
N LEU A 1018 14.60 -7.38 -21.86
CA LEU A 1018 15.38 -8.61 -21.88
C LEU A 1018 15.92 -8.88 -20.47
N MET A 1019 15.08 -9.47 -19.62
CA MET A 1019 15.43 -9.73 -18.23
C MET A 1019 16.34 -10.95 -18.11
N GLY A 1020 17.52 -10.75 -17.54
CA GLY A 1020 18.51 -11.81 -17.33
C GLY A 1020 19.95 -11.34 -17.55
N PRO A 1021 20.92 -12.25 -17.58
CA PRO A 1021 20.74 -13.71 -17.65
C PRO A 1021 20.21 -14.34 -16.35
N THR A 1022 19.55 -15.49 -16.46
CA THR A 1022 19.01 -16.29 -15.34
C THR A 1022 19.34 -17.76 -15.51
N GLY A 1023 19.27 -18.52 -14.42
CA GLY A 1023 19.68 -19.93 -14.42
C GLY A 1023 21.16 -20.14 -14.16
N SER A 1024 21.55 -21.40 -13.98
CA SER A 1024 22.95 -21.79 -13.78
C SER A 1024 23.67 -21.91 -15.12
N PRO A 1025 24.90 -21.40 -15.24
CA PRO A 1025 25.76 -21.69 -16.38
C PRO A 1025 25.90 -23.20 -16.56
N THR A 1026 26.02 -23.66 -17.80
CA THR A 1026 26.36 -25.06 -18.08
C THR A 1026 27.75 -25.34 -17.51
N ASN A 1027 27.89 -26.37 -16.68
CA ASN A 1027 29.20 -26.85 -16.25
C ASN A 1027 29.97 -27.32 -17.48
N THR A 1028 30.90 -26.49 -17.94
CA THR A 1028 31.89 -26.84 -18.94
C THR A 1028 33.07 -27.44 -18.19
N ASN A 1029 32.91 -28.70 -17.76
CA ASN A 1029 34.05 -29.54 -17.41
C ASN A 1029 34.64 -30.14 -18.68
#